data_AF-A0AAV0H9L5-F1
#
_entry.id   AF-A0AAV0H9L5-F1
#
_cell.length_a   1.000
_cell.length_b   1.000
_cell.length_c   1.000
_cell.angle_alpha   90.00
_cell.angle_beta   90.00
_cell.angle_gamma   90.00
#
_symmetry.space_group_name_H-M   'P 1'
#
loop_
_entity.id
_entity.type
_entity.pdbx_description
1 polymer ?
#
loop_
_entity_poly.entity_id
_entity_poly.type
_entity_poly.pdbx_seq_one_letter_code
_entity_poly.pdbx_strand_id
1 'polypeptide(L)'
;MTGTGRRTVRSKGKFAVADGSDVSDVSRTSSRPSSKSRMDHRRDGSLIRILNVDLRVMLAIGLVASLAIFFLIQSLIAPVEESHQRPRVVTPFPSPKLMELDQFQGEHKESLYWGTYRPQVYFGVRAREPRSLVAGLMWLGVKDGRYHMRHVCQDSDELSKYGWIAHNGRDFGKQELVDQELKLETSFLKSRSQGSGYGGDWAVQIDVQHEKSGPSNELLKTGHMFFYLADESGNALSPNSHADENNVDSLLASGSRADVGAWQVHLNSKETLEVHYSGFRTSYIHNLSDLILQDLSEQVRNFGRLQLPDSSENSANILVFQVAAKIPFRMDITFVSGTEGKGSSSEQRLSSLQGASLSTQLQQKQAEFDSKFEQLFNGAHKLESDSTIVGKAAIANMLGGIGYFYGQSKIAYPHQHEGHDNYIAYWPAELYTAVPSRPFFPRGFLWDEGFHQLLIWRWDLRISLDIVGHWLDLMNIDGWIPREQILGSEARSKVPEEFIPQYPSNGNPPTLFLVIRDLLNGIERNIFTDVESRDVTSFLERAFIRLEAWLQWFNITQSGKQKGSYYWHGRDNKTTRELNPKTLSSGLDDYPRASHPNEDERHVDLRCWMLLAANCMQSISKFFKNGDIPGKEYASTVKLLSDFELLNEMHLDPTSGAYFDFGNHTEQVRLSWKEVRGENHHLKRELVREALERPKLRLVPHIGYVSLFPFMGKIIPPDSWILEKQLDLISNGSILWTNYGLRSLAKTSSVYMKRNTEHDPPYWRGPIWMNMNYLVLSALHHYSQVSPQLGSYSSLIFCGICVSLCRNVVQNYNQTGFLWEQYDQRKGKGKGARLFTGWTALVLLIMGEAYT
;
A
#
# COMPACT_ATOMS: atom_id res chain seq x y z
N MET A 1 3.49 -46.79 7.81
CA MET A 1 4.33 -47.99 7.99
C MET A 1 5.29 -48.11 6.80
N THR A 2 6.43 -48.80 6.97
CA THR A 2 7.26 -49.49 5.93
C THR A 2 7.37 -48.89 4.50
N GLY A 3 8.55 -48.61 3.92
CA GLY A 3 9.95 -48.79 4.36
C GLY A 3 10.78 -49.69 3.41
N THR A 4 12.05 -49.32 3.20
CA THR A 4 13.07 -49.98 2.34
C THR A 4 12.88 -49.82 0.81
N GLY A 5 13.93 -49.85 -0.03
CA GLY A 5 15.34 -50.14 0.26
C GLY A 5 16.36 -49.63 -0.79
N ARG A 6 17.65 -49.69 -0.42
CA ARG A 6 18.82 -49.20 -1.20
C ARG A 6 19.24 -50.13 -2.34
N ARG A 7 19.99 -49.59 -3.31
CA ARG A 7 21.28 -50.20 -3.70
C ARG A 7 22.31 -49.18 -4.21
N THR A 8 23.58 -49.47 -3.95
CA THR A 8 24.77 -48.70 -4.37
C THR A 8 25.82 -49.65 -4.95
N VAL A 9 26.77 -49.13 -5.74
CA VAL A 9 27.98 -49.84 -6.20
C VAL A 9 29.21 -48.96 -5.90
N ARG A 10 30.37 -49.59 -5.63
CA ARG A 10 31.51 -48.96 -4.92
C ARG A 10 32.85 -49.64 -5.22
N SER A 11 33.86 -48.91 -5.70
CA SER A 11 35.29 -49.30 -5.67
C SER A 11 36.21 -48.18 -6.20
N LYS A 12 37.48 -48.00 -5.77
CA LYS A 12 38.24 -48.53 -4.61
C LYS A 12 39.56 -47.73 -4.42
N GLY A 13 39.87 -47.35 -3.18
CA GLY A 13 41.22 -47.44 -2.55
C GLY A 13 42.28 -46.37 -2.90
N LYS A 14 43.31 -46.13 -2.06
CA LYS A 14 43.65 -46.63 -0.71
C LYS A 14 44.48 -45.59 0.09
N PHE A 15 44.41 -45.72 1.42
CA PHE A 15 45.36 -45.41 2.54
C PHE A 15 46.81 -44.94 2.27
N ALA A 16 47.58 -44.37 3.22
CA ALA A 16 47.39 -43.58 4.48
C ALA A 16 48.75 -43.51 5.27
N VAL A 17 48.82 -42.71 6.37
CA VAL A 17 49.85 -42.74 7.47
C VAL A 17 51.26 -42.22 7.08
N ALA A 18 52.14 -41.70 7.97
CA ALA A 18 52.07 -40.75 9.11
C ALA A 18 53.52 -40.42 9.57
N ASP A 19 53.69 -39.39 10.43
CA ASP A 19 54.88 -39.03 11.23
C ASP A 19 56.21 -38.72 10.49
N GLY A 20 57.13 -37.89 11.02
CA GLY A 20 57.03 -37.03 12.21
C GLY A 20 58.29 -36.16 12.48
N SER A 21 58.07 -35.05 13.20
CA SER A 21 58.97 -34.36 14.17
C SER A 21 60.40 -33.87 13.81
N ASP A 22 60.66 -32.60 14.17
CA ASP A 22 61.85 -32.10 14.91
C ASP A 22 63.23 -31.96 14.19
N VAL A 23 64.14 -31.00 14.51
CA VAL A 23 64.09 -29.83 15.43
C VAL A 23 65.16 -28.74 15.08
N SER A 24 64.83 -27.48 15.39
CA SER A 24 65.67 -26.28 15.71
C SER A 24 67.02 -25.91 15.01
N ASP A 25 67.09 -24.63 14.57
CA ASP A 25 67.98 -23.55 15.10
C ASP A 25 69.30 -23.02 14.47
N VAL A 26 69.45 -21.69 14.68
CA VAL A 26 70.65 -20.85 14.94
C VAL A 26 71.78 -20.73 13.86
N SER A 27 71.56 -19.79 12.95
CA SER A 27 72.32 -18.51 12.77
C SER A 27 73.84 -18.41 12.47
N ARG A 28 74.15 -17.40 11.63
CA ARG A 28 75.29 -16.43 11.68
C ARG A 28 76.65 -16.71 10.97
N THR A 29 77.05 -15.65 10.24
CA THR A 29 78.41 -15.08 10.04
C THR A 29 79.51 -15.80 9.23
N SER A 30 79.60 -15.39 7.95
CA SER A 30 80.73 -14.62 7.38
C SER A 30 81.99 -15.27 6.77
N SER A 31 82.38 -14.68 5.62
CA SER A 31 83.75 -14.51 5.07
C SER A 31 84.40 -15.60 4.17
N ARG A 32 84.60 -15.22 2.89
CA ARG A 32 85.86 -15.21 2.06
C ARG A 32 86.88 -16.36 2.20
N PRO A 33 87.55 -16.81 1.09
CA PRO A 33 88.40 -15.89 0.30
C PRO A 33 88.67 -16.18 -1.21
N SER A 34 89.01 -15.11 -1.97
CA SER A 34 90.09 -14.95 -2.99
C SER A 34 90.28 -15.97 -4.16
N SER A 35 90.86 -15.69 -5.34
CA SER A 35 91.75 -14.63 -5.88
C SER A 35 91.76 -14.72 -7.45
N LYS A 36 92.56 -14.05 -8.33
CA LYS A 36 93.66 -13.06 -8.31
C LYS A 36 93.90 -12.55 -9.77
N SER A 37 94.02 -11.24 -10.05
CA SER A 37 94.75 -10.75 -11.25
C SER A 37 95.20 -9.28 -11.17
N ARG A 38 96.36 -9.00 -11.78
CA ARG A 38 97.19 -7.77 -11.84
C ARG A 38 96.49 -6.53 -12.48
N MET A 39 96.69 -5.30 -11.97
CA MET A 39 97.69 -4.24 -12.33
C MET A 39 97.58 -3.69 -13.78
N ASP A 40 97.71 -2.38 -14.10
CA ASP A 40 97.90 -1.18 -13.25
C ASP A 40 97.49 0.17 -13.93
N HIS A 41 97.52 1.26 -13.15
CA HIS A 41 97.67 2.70 -13.48
C HIS A 41 96.83 3.44 -14.57
N ARG A 42 95.92 4.29 -14.06
CA ARG A 42 95.73 5.76 -14.31
C ARG A 42 95.77 6.37 -15.75
N ARG A 43 94.72 7.20 -15.97
CA ARG A 43 94.66 8.62 -16.46
C ARG A 43 93.95 8.90 -17.80
N ASP A 44 93.06 9.90 -17.74
CA ASP A 44 92.47 10.80 -18.75
C ASP A 44 92.41 10.40 -20.25
N GLY A 45 91.19 10.34 -20.80
CA GLY A 45 90.90 10.27 -22.24
C GLY A 45 89.39 10.27 -22.51
N SER A 46 88.91 11.05 -23.48
CA SER A 46 87.48 11.29 -23.71
C SER A 46 86.95 10.68 -25.03
N LEU A 47 85.61 10.69 -25.17
CA LEU A 47 84.81 10.51 -26.40
C LEU A 47 84.75 9.10 -27.06
N ILE A 48 83.56 8.51 -27.00
CA ILE A 48 82.97 7.74 -28.11
C ILE A 48 81.60 8.38 -28.44
N ARG A 49 81.17 8.29 -29.71
CA ARG A 49 80.11 9.15 -30.30
C ARG A 49 78.68 8.67 -30.04
N ILE A 50 77.77 9.66 -30.06
CA ILE A 50 76.31 9.53 -30.02
C ILE A 50 75.76 9.16 -31.42
N LEU A 51 74.70 8.34 -31.47
CA LEU A 51 73.84 8.20 -32.64
C LEU A 51 72.82 9.35 -32.68
N ASN A 52 72.85 10.16 -33.74
CA ASN A 52 71.88 11.25 -33.91
C ASN A 52 70.46 10.70 -34.14
N VAL A 53 69.56 11.01 -33.20
CA VAL A 53 68.10 10.94 -33.39
C VAL A 53 67.58 12.36 -33.16
N ASP A 54 66.85 12.92 -34.12
CA ASP A 54 66.33 14.29 -34.00
C ASP A 54 65.28 14.36 -32.87
N LEU A 55 65.55 15.22 -31.88
CA LEU A 55 64.67 15.45 -30.74
C LEU A 55 63.27 15.90 -31.18
N ARG A 56 63.15 16.61 -32.31
CA ARG A 56 61.85 17.00 -32.89
C ARG A 56 61.05 15.81 -33.39
N VAL A 57 61.71 14.80 -33.95
CA VAL A 57 61.08 13.56 -34.42
C VAL A 57 60.66 12.70 -33.22
N MET A 58 61.51 12.59 -32.20
CA MET A 58 61.15 11.94 -30.92
C MET A 58 59.93 12.61 -30.25
N LEU A 59 59.89 13.94 -30.17
CA LEU A 59 58.75 14.67 -29.61
C LEU A 59 57.49 14.54 -30.47
N ALA A 60 57.60 14.56 -31.80
CA ALA A 60 56.47 14.36 -32.70
C ALA A 60 55.88 12.94 -32.59
N ILE A 61 56.73 11.90 -32.54
CA ILE A 61 56.30 10.52 -32.32
C ILE A 61 55.67 10.37 -30.93
N GLY A 62 56.24 10.99 -29.89
CA GLY A 62 55.66 11.00 -28.55
C GLY A 62 54.28 11.67 -28.48
N LEU A 63 54.08 12.77 -29.21
CA LEU A 63 52.80 13.48 -29.30
C LEU A 63 51.76 12.67 -30.09
N VAL A 64 52.16 12.04 -31.20
CA VAL A 64 51.26 11.17 -31.99
C VAL A 64 50.89 9.92 -31.18
N ALA A 65 51.83 9.34 -30.44
CA ALA A 65 51.56 8.21 -29.55
C ALA A 65 50.65 8.59 -28.38
N SER A 66 50.84 9.74 -27.74
CA SER A 66 49.96 10.19 -26.65
C SER A 66 48.56 10.57 -27.13
N LEU A 67 48.43 11.19 -28.31
CA LEU A 67 47.15 11.45 -28.96
C LEU A 67 46.45 10.15 -29.39
N ALA A 68 47.19 9.18 -29.93
CA ALA A 68 46.64 7.87 -30.28
C ALA A 68 46.18 7.10 -29.05
N ILE A 69 46.95 7.10 -27.95
CA ILE A 69 46.56 6.51 -26.66
C ILE A 69 45.36 7.24 -26.08
N PHE A 70 45.30 8.57 -26.14
CA PHE A 70 44.13 9.35 -25.71
C PHE A 70 42.89 9.00 -26.52
N PHE A 71 43.01 8.88 -27.85
CA PHE A 71 41.91 8.40 -28.70
C PHE A 71 41.51 6.96 -28.42
N LEU A 72 42.46 6.08 -28.10
CA LEU A 72 42.18 4.69 -27.73
C LEU A 72 41.42 4.62 -26.39
N ILE A 73 41.86 5.38 -25.38
CA ILE A 73 41.19 5.54 -24.09
C ILE A 73 39.78 6.13 -24.29
N GLN A 74 39.63 7.21 -25.08
CA GLN A 74 38.33 7.78 -25.43
C GLN A 74 37.43 6.76 -26.15
N SER A 75 37.96 5.98 -27.09
CA SER A 75 37.21 4.93 -27.81
C SER A 75 36.89 3.69 -26.96
N LEU A 76 37.53 3.54 -25.80
CA LEU A 76 37.24 2.50 -24.80
C LEU A 76 36.33 3.02 -23.67
N ILE A 77 36.30 4.33 -23.42
CA ILE A 77 35.44 4.96 -22.41
C ILE A 77 34.08 5.37 -23.00
N ALA A 78 34.02 5.92 -24.21
CA ALA A 78 32.75 6.34 -24.82
C ALA A 78 31.71 5.20 -24.93
N PRO A 79 32.07 3.96 -25.33
CA PRO A 79 31.12 2.83 -25.31
C PRO A 79 30.70 2.40 -23.90
N VAL A 80 31.48 2.76 -22.87
CA VAL A 80 31.16 2.48 -21.46
C VAL A 80 30.22 3.55 -20.90
N GLU A 81 30.46 4.83 -21.18
CA GLU A 81 29.58 5.92 -20.76
C GLU A 81 28.19 5.85 -21.43
N GLU A 82 28.11 5.47 -22.71
CA GLU A 82 26.80 5.22 -23.36
C GLU A 82 26.09 3.96 -22.82
N SER A 83 26.81 3.01 -22.21
CA SER A 83 26.24 1.73 -21.73
C SER A 83 25.49 1.79 -20.39
N HIS A 84 25.46 2.95 -19.72
CA HIS A 84 24.95 3.07 -18.34
C HIS A 84 23.79 4.08 -18.18
N GLN A 85 23.09 4.45 -19.27
CA GLN A 85 21.82 5.16 -19.14
C GLN A 85 20.75 4.26 -18.50
N ARG A 86 20.35 4.59 -17.28
CA ARG A 86 19.28 3.93 -16.54
C ARG A 86 17.97 3.94 -17.36
N PRO A 87 17.33 2.78 -17.63
CA PRO A 87 16.13 2.72 -18.47
C PRO A 87 15.05 3.67 -17.97
N ARG A 88 14.50 4.51 -18.87
CA ARG A 88 13.54 5.59 -18.55
C ARG A 88 12.45 5.14 -17.57
N VAL A 89 11.88 3.97 -17.82
CA VAL A 89 10.81 3.39 -17.01
C VAL A 89 11.13 3.21 -15.52
N VAL A 90 12.42 3.09 -15.13
CA VAL A 90 12.89 3.02 -13.73
C VAL A 90 13.72 4.24 -13.31
N THR A 91 13.68 5.33 -14.07
CA THR A 91 14.32 6.61 -13.75
C THR A 91 13.30 7.56 -13.12
N PRO A 92 13.56 8.13 -11.92
CA PRO A 92 12.63 9.06 -11.27
C PRO A 92 12.27 10.28 -12.14
N PHE A 93 11.07 10.82 -11.96
CA PHE A 93 10.67 12.06 -12.63
C PHE A 93 11.57 13.25 -12.18
N PRO A 94 12.20 13.99 -13.12
CA PRO A 94 13.27 14.95 -12.84
C PRO A 94 12.73 16.31 -12.37
N SER A 95 12.19 16.32 -11.16
CA SER A 95 11.62 17.49 -10.49
C SER A 95 11.91 17.41 -8.99
N PRO A 96 12.06 18.54 -8.27
CA PRO A 96 11.99 18.57 -6.81
C PRO A 96 10.80 17.75 -6.29
N LYS A 97 10.98 17.09 -5.15
CA LYS A 97 9.92 16.27 -4.57
C LYS A 97 8.81 17.14 -4.00
N LEU A 98 7.63 16.56 -3.83
CA LEU A 98 6.55 17.18 -3.07
C LEU A 98 6.86 17.08 -1.58
N MET A 99 7.51 15.99 -1.14
CA MET A 99 8.00 15.83 0.22
C MET A 99 9.19 16.73 0.61
N GLU A 100 9.65 17.60 -0.31
CA GLU A 100 10.62 18.67 -0.05
C GLU A 100 9.94 20.04 0.22
N LEU A 101 8.61 20.09 0.40
CA LEU A 101 7.89 21.31 0.82
C LEU A 101 7.98 21.52 2.34
N ASP A 102 8.17 22.77 2.77
CA ASP A 102 8.33 23.16 4.17
C ASP A 102 7.18 22.70 5.07
N GLN A 103 5.95 22.68 4.56
CA GLN A 103 4.75 22.21 5.27
C GLN A 103 4.82 20.73 5.70
N PHE A 104 5.68 19.93 5.07
CA PHE A 104 5.93 18.53 5.41
C PHE A 104 7.22 18.33 6.23
N GLN A 105 7.95 19.40 6.55
CA GLN A 105 9.15 19.38 7.38
C GLN A 105 8.85 19.73 8.84
N GLY A 106 9.90 19.83 9.66
CA GLY A 106 9.82 20.31 11.04
C GLY A 106 8.77 19.57 11.89
N GLU A 107 7.85 20.33 12.46
CA GLU A 107 6.83 19.84 13.40
C GLU A 107 5.81 18.88 12.76
N HIS A 108 5.47 19.01 11.47
CA HIS A 108 4.62 18.02 10.79
C HIS A 108 5.36 16.70 10.57
N LYS A 109 6.62 16.74 10.11
CA LYS A 109 7.45 15.53 9.95
C LYS A 109 7.63 14.81 11.28
N GLU A 110 7.91 15.57 12.34
CA GLU A 110 8.20 15.05 13.66
C GLU A 110 6.94 14.52 14.37
N SER A 111 5.82 15.27 14.32
CA SER A 111 4.55 14.82 14.91
C SER A 111 3.96 13.59 14.22
N LEU A 112 4.35 13.29 12.97
CA LEU A 112 4.04 12.04 12.27
C LEU A 112 5.21 11.03 12.25
N TYR A 113 6.33 11.26 12.94
CA TYR A 113 7.48 10.36 12.86
C TYR A 113 7.13 8.94 13.33
N TRP A 114 6.63 8.81 14.56
CA TRP A 114 6.10 7.55 15.10
C TRP A 114 4.62 7.36 14.76
N GLY A 115 4.20 6.11 14.52
CA GLY A 115 2.77 5.77 14.45
C GLY A 115 2.51 4.30 14.17
N THR A 116 1.24 3.91 14.09
CA THR A 116 0.79 2.52 13.90
C THR A 116 0.94 2.02 12.45
N TYR A 117 1.99 2.46 11.76
CA TYR A 117 2.12 2.45 10.31
C TYR A 117 2.51 1.08 9.70
N ARG A 118 2.10 -0.03 10.33
CA ARG A 118 2.24 -1.42 9.86
C ARG A 118 0.86 -2.09 9.77
N PRO A 119 -0.02 -1.65 8.85
CA PRO A 119 -1.43 -2.05 8.81
C PRO A 119 -1.65 -3.57 8.63
N GLN A 120 -0.65 -4.28 8.10
CA GLN A 120 -0.66 -5.74 7.93
C GLN A 120 -0.66 -6.51 9.26
N VAL A 121 -0.18 -5.96 10.39
CA VAL A 121 -0.23 -6.63 11.70
C VAL A 121 -1.43 -6.19 12.53
N TYR A 122 -1.84 -7.00 13.50
CA TYR A 122 -2.95 -6.68 14.40
C TYR A 122 -2.66 -5.43 15.25
N PHE A 123 -1.46 -5.32 15.81
CA PHE A 123 -0.92 -4.08 16.35
C PHE A 123 0.59 -4.00 16.10
N GLY A 124 1.05 -2.85 15.62
CA GLY A 124 2.46 -2.59 15.32
C GLY A 124 2.75 -1.12 15.14
N VAL A 125 3.89 -0.68 15.67
CA VAL A 125 4.38 0.71 15.62
C VAL A 125 5.66 0.74 14.79
N ARG A 126 5.86 1.78 14.00
CA ARG A 126 7.14 2.07 13.33
C ARG A 126 7.36 3.56 13.19
N ALA A 127 8.59 3.93 12.84
CA ALA A 127 8.86 5.28 12.37
C ALA A 127 8.65 5.41 10.84
N ARG A 128 8.38 6.64 10.38
CA ARG A 128 8.47 7.09 8.98
C ARG A 128 9.93 7.31 8.58
N GLU A 129 10.69 6.24 8.66
CA GLU A 129 12.12 6.18 8.33
C GLU A 129 12.37 4.88 7.54
N PRO A 130 13.17 4.90 6.44
CA PRO A 130 13.46 3.74 5.61
C PRO A 130 13.98 2.47 6.31
N ARG A 131 14.66 2.64 7.46
CA ARG A 131 15.07 1.55 8.35
C ARG A 131 14.91 1.98 9.81
N SER A 132 13.68 1.92 10.29
CA SER A 132 13.25 2.32 11.62
C SER A 132 13.57 1.29 12.71
N LEU A 133 13.30 1.67 13.95
CA LEU A 133 12.99 0.74 15.02
C LEU A 133 11.49 0.42 14.93
N VAL A 134 11.12 -0.85 14.82
CA VAL A 134 9.72 -1.32 14.72
C VAL A 134 9.33 -2.12 15.95
N ALA A 135 8.08 -1.97 16.37
CA ALA A 135 7.48 -2.74 17.46
C ALA A 135 6.19 -3.43 17.02
N GLY A 136 5.70 -4.35 17.83
CA GLY A 136 4.34 -4.88 17.70
C GLY A 136 3.96 -5.92 18.73
N LEU A 137 2.72 -6.38 18.61
CA LEU A 137 2.10 -7.36 19.51
C LEU A 137 1.77 -8.64 18.75
N MET A 138 2.00 -9.77 19.41
CA MET A 138 1.42 -11.07 19.08
C MET A 138 0.73 -11.66 20.31
N TRP A 139 -0.14 -12.64 20.14
CA TRP A 139 -0.67 -13.43 21.25
C TRP A 139 -0.96 -14.87 20.82
N LEU A 140 -1.06 -15.79 21.77
CA LEU A 140 -1.65 -17.11 21.51
C LEU A 140 -3.16 -17.03 21.65
N GLY A 141 -3.86 -17.01 20.51
CA GLY A 141 -5.26 -17.37 20.45
C GLY A 141 -5.43 -18.89 20.61
N VAL A 142 -6.65 -19.35 20.86
CA VAL A 142 -6.98 -20.78 20.81
C VAL A 142 -7.89 -21.04 19.61
N LYS A 143 -7.70 -22.14 18.88
CA LYS A 143 -8.60 -22.61 17.82
C LYS A 143 -8.56 -24.14 17.79
N ASP A 144 -9.70 -24.80 17.56
CA ASP A 144 -9.81 -26.26 17.48
C ASP A 144 -9.14 -27.03 18.67
N GLY A 145 -9.17 -26.42 19.86
CA GLY A 145 -8.54 -26.96 21.08
C GLY A 145 -7.01 -26.85 21.15
N ARG A 146 -6.39 -25.97 20.35
CA ARG A 146 -4.94 -25.76 20.26
C ARG A 146 -4.58 -24.28 20.29
N TYR A 147 -3.36 -23.96 20.72
CA TYR A 147 -2.83 -22.60 20.58
C TYR A 147 -2.46 -22.29 19.13
N HIS A 148 -2.76 -21.06 18.69
CA HIS A 148 -2.40 -20.49 17.40
C HIS A 148 -1.88 -19.06 17.60
N MET A 149 -0.73 -18.75 17.03
CA MET A 149 -0.15 -17.40 17.12
C MET A 149 -0.92 -16.42 16.21
N ARG A 150 -1.32 -15.29 16.79
CA ARG A 150 -1.90 -14.15 16.08
C ARG A 150 -0.85 -13.05 15.99
N HIS A 151 -0.58 -12.54 14.79
CA HIS A 151 0.42 -11.48 14.57
C HIS A 151 0.05 -10.64 13.35
N VAL A 152 -0.01 -11.29 12.19
CA VAL A 152 -0.36 -10.68 10.91
C VAL A 152 -1.85 -10.86 10.64
N CYS A 153 -2.55 -9.78 10.26
CA CYS A 153 -3.98 -9.79 9.92
C CYS A 153 -4.29 -10.85 8.84
N GLN A 154 -5.21 -11.77 9.14
CA GLN A 154 -5.65 -12.81 8.20
C GLN A 154 -7.05 -13.34 8.54
N ASP A 155 -7.75 -13.89 7.54
CA ASP A 155 -9.12 -14.38 7.72
C ASP A 155 -9.19 -15.78 8.34
N SER A 156 -8.13 -16.58 8.19
CA SER A 156 -7.98 -17.90 8.80
C SER A 156 -7.93 -17.91 10.33
N ASP A 157 -7.63 -16.76 10.95
CA ASP A 157 -7.63 -16.61 12.41
C ASP A 157 -9.05 -16.50 12.99
N GLU A 158 -10.06 -16.24 12.16
CA GLU A 158 -11.49 -16.31 12.52
C GLU A 158 -11.94 -15.42 13.70
N LEU A 159 -11.16 -14.38 14.05
CA LEU A 159 -11.58 -13.30 14.95
C LEU A 159 -12.98 -12.79 14.55
N SER A 160 -13.90 -12.75 15.51
CA SER A 160 -15.31 -12.41 15.30
C SER A 160 -15.52 -10.93 15.05
N LYS A 161 -14.64 -10.09 15.61
CA LYS A 161 -14.54 -8.65 15.39
C LYS A 161 -13.09 -8.23 15.62
N TYR A 162 -12.58 -7.31 14.81
CA TYR A 162 -11.42 -6.50 15.17
C TYR A 162 -11.38 -5.20 14.35
N GLY A 163 -10.81 -4.15 14.93
CA GLY A 163 -10.60 -2.87 14.25
C GLY A 163 -10.46 -1.69 15.20
N TRP A 164 -9.99 -0.57 14.65
CA TRP A 164 -9.96 0.72 15.33
C TRP A 164 -11.38 1.23 15.56
N ILE A 165 -11.71 1.60 16.79
CA ILE A 165 -12.99 2.23 17.15
C ILE A 165 -12.86 3.74 17.32
N ALA A 166 -11.65 4.21 17.61
CA ALA A 166 -11.21 5.59 17.47
C ALA A 166 -9.75 5.62 16.99
N HIS A 167 -9.40 6.55 16.11
CA HIS A 167 -8.02 6.80 15.69
C HIS A 167 -7.97 8.17 15.04
N ASN A 168 -7.03 9.04 15.43
CA ASN A 168 -6.99 10.42 14.92
C ASN A 168 -5.93 10.67 13.84
N GLY A 169 -5.09 9.67 13.53
CA GLY A 169 -4.03 9.76 12.51
C GLY A 169 -2.73 10.41 13.00
N ARG A 170 -2.71 10.98 14.22
CA ARG A 170 -1.54 11.65 14.82
C ARG A 170 -1.08 10.95 16.09
N ASP A 171 -1.70 11.26 17.23
CA ASP A 171 -1.19 10.93 18.57
C ASP A 171 -2.03 9.89 19.34
N PHE A 172 -3.19 9.48 18.83
CA PHE A 172 -4.10 8.56 19.52
C PHE A 172 -4.76 7.53 18.61
N GLY A 173 -4.83 6.29 19.10
CA GLY A 173 -5.59 5.20 18.50
C GLY A 173 -6.10 4.22 19.56
N LYS A 174 -7.35 3.77 19.42
CA LYS A 174 -7.98 2.74 20.25
C LYS A 174 -8.63 1.67 19.37
N GLN A 175 -8.19 0.43 19.54
CA GLN A 175 -8.63 -0.73 18.78
C GLN A 175 -9.17 -1.82 19.72
N GLU A 176 -10.24 -2.47 19.28
CA GLU A 176 -10.84 -3.64 19.91
C GLU A 176 -10.59 -4.87 19.03
N LEU A 177 -10.28 -6.02 19.63
CA LEU A 177 -10.16 -7.31 18.98
C LEU A 177 -10.88 -8.38 19.83
N VAL A 178 -11.59 -9.30 19.17
CA VAL A 178 -12.31 -10.40 19.82
C VAL A 178 -11.95 -11.72 19.14
N ASP A 179 -11.12 -12.51 19.81
CA ASP A 179 -10.66 -13.84 19.40
C ASP A 179 -11.42 -14.89 20.24
N GLN A 180 -12.64 -15.17 19.79
CA GLN A 180 -13.59 -16.13 20.39
C GLN A 180 -14.03 -15.77 21.82
N GLU A 181 -13.34 -16.30 22.85
CA GLU A 181 -13.60 -15.99 24.27
C GLU A 181 -12.67 -14.88 24.81
N LEU A 182 -11.61 -14.55 24.06
CA LEU A 182 -10.62 -13.54 24.43
C LEU A 182 -11.00 -12.18 23.83
N LYS A 183 -11.17 -11.18 24.70
CA LYS A 183 -11.25 -9.78 24.31
C LYS A 183 -9.92 -9.08 24.59
N LEU A 184 -9.43 -8.36 23.59
CA LEU A 184 -8.18 -7.61 23.65
C LEU A 184 -8.46 -6.16 23.23
N GLU A 185 -8.08 -5.20 24.05
CA GLU A 185 -8.12 -3.77 23.71
C GLU A 185 -6.69 -3.22 23.66
N THR A 186 -6.34 -2.57 22.55
CA THR A 186 -5.02 -1.92 22.38
C THR A 186 -5.22 -0.42 22.19
N SER A 187 -4.76 0.38 23.16
CA SER A 187 -4.90 1.83 23.19
C SER A 187 -3.52 2.51 23.16
N PHE A 188 -3.21 3.17 22.04
CA PHE A 188 -1.94 3.82 21.74
C PHE A 188 -2.02 5.34 21.99
N LEU A 189 -0.98 5.88 22.61
CA LEU A 189 -0.77 7.31 22.85
C LEU A 189 0.66 7.71 22.49
N LYS A 190 0.83 8.86 21.83
CA LYS A 190 2.12 9.56 21.74
C LYS A 190 2.13 10.79 22.64
N SER A 191 3.29 11.13 23.18
CA SER A 191 3.51 12.37 23.91
C SER A 191 4.87 12.97 23.56
N ARG A 192 4.93 14.29 23.47
CA ARG A 192 6.18 15.04 23.27
C ARG A 192 6.31 16.05 24.39
N SER A 193 7.43 16.00 25.11
CA SER A 193 7.76 17.02 26.11
C SER A 193 9.25 17.33 26.11
N GLN A 194 9.68 18.23 27.00
CA GLN A 194 11.07 18.68 27.04
C GLN A 194 12.00 17.53 27.47
N GLY A 195 12.93 17.16 26.58
CA GLY A 195 13.88 16.06 26.81
C GLY A 195 13.51 14.73 26.16
N SER A 196 12.35 14.61 25.50
CA SER A 196 12.12 13.53 24.53
C SER A 196 13.05 13.70 23.31
N GLY A 197 13.41 12.59 22.67
CA GLY A 197 14.10 12.57 21.38
C GLY A 197 13.18 12.89 20.19
N TYR A 198 13.71 12.74 18.97
CA TYR A 198 12.95 13.06 17.75
C TYR A 198 11.68 12.22 17.62
N GLY A 199 10.56 12.87 17.34
CA GLY A 199 9.25 12.23 17.24
C GLY A 199 8.56 11.92 18.57
N GLY A 200 9.23 12.16 19.71
CA GLY A 200 8.67 12.01 21.04
C GLY A 200 8.64 10.57 21.57
N ASP A 201 7.91 10.42 22.68
CA ASP A 201 7.73 9.19 23.45
C ASP A 201 6.35 8.59 23.13
N TRP A 202 6.16 7.30 23.36
CA TRP A 202 4.87 6.64 23.12
C TRP A 202 4.59 5.49 24.08
N ALA A 203 3.31 5.20 24.29
CA ALA A 203 2.85 4.09 25.11
C ALA A 203 1.71 3.34 24.41
N VAL A 204 1.59 2.04 24.71
CA VAL A 204 0.40 1.25 24.41
C VAL A 204 -0.10 0.57 25.69
N GLN A 205 -1.33 0.89 26.06
CA GLN A 205 -2.10 0.16 27.07
C GLN A 205 -2.77 -1.03 26.40
N ILE A 206 -2.59 -2.22 26.98
CA ILE A 206 -3.10 -3.49 26.51
C ILE A 206 -3.97 -4.07 27.62
N ASP A 207 -5.27 -4.17 27.39
CA ASP A 207 -6.26 -4.68 28.34
C ASP A 207 -6.81 -6.03 27.83
N VAL A 208 -6.76 -7.05 28.67
CA VAL A 208 -7.00 -8.45 28.32
C VAL A 208 -8.13 -9.00 29.18
N GLN A 209 -9.25 -9.37 28.56
CA GLN A 209 -10.49 -9.73 29.24
C GLN A 209 -11.15 -10.98 28.63
N HIS A 210 -12.10 -11.57 29.35
CA HIS A 210 -13.01 -12.55 28.78
C HIS A 210 -14.23 -11.85 28.16
N GLU A 211 -14.55 -12.16 26.90
CA GLU A 211 -15.70 -11.61 26.18
C GLU A 211 -17.05 -12.00 26.82
N LYS A 212 -17.10 -13.12 27.56
CA LYS A 212 -18.30 -13.62 28.26
C LYS A 212 -17.96 -14.24 29.61
N SER A 213 -18.85 -14.03 30.59
CA SER A 213 -18.82 -14.64 31.93
C SER A 213 -19.31 -16.10 31.94
N GLY A 214 -18.78 -16.93 31.03
CA GLY A 214 -19.00 -18.38 30.98
C GLY A 214 -17.85 -19.18 31.60
N PRO A 215 -17.93 -20.52 31.63
CA PRO A 215 -16.78 -21.36 31.89
C PRO A 215 -15.79 -21.24 30.72
N SER A 216 -14.73 -20.46 30.90
CA SER A 216 -13.70 -20.28 29.87
C SER A 216 -12.92 -21.57 29.62
N ASN A 217 -12.44 -21.73 28.39
CA ASN A 217 -11.51 -22.79 28.03
C ASN A 217 -10.30 -22.78 28.98
N GLU A 218 -9.88 -23.95 29.49
CA GLU A 218 -8.70 -24.07 30.37
C GLU A 218 -7.45 -23.41 29.77
N LEU A 219 -7.29 -23.50 28.44
CA LEU A 219 -6.19 -22.89 27.69
C LEU A 219 -6.22 -21.36 27.66
N LEU A 220 -7.36 -20.73 27.98
CA LEU A 220 -7.57 -19.28 28.00
C LEU A 220 -7.62 -18.69 29.42
N LYS A 221 -7.32 -19.47 30.48
CA LYS A 221 -7.17 -18.92 31.84
C LYS A 221 -5.95 -18.01 31.99
N THR A 222 -4.92 -18.26 31.20
CA THR A 222 -3.71 -17.45 31.09
C THR A 222 -3.65 -16.83 29.70
N GLY A 223 -3.53 -15.51 29.61
CA GLY A 223 -3.24 -14.82 28.35
C GLY A 223 -1.73 -14.81 28.11
N HIS A 224 -1.29 -15.34 26.97
CA HIS A 224 0.10 -15.29 26.53
C HIS A 224 0.25 -14.21 25.45
N MET A 225 0.80 -13.06 25.83
CA MET A 225 1.08 -11.92 24.97
C MET A 225 2.57 -11.89 24.62
N PHE A 226 2.93 -11.38 23.44
CA PHE A 226 4.32 -11.26 23.00
C PHE A 226 4.54 -9.85 22.43
N PHE A 227 5.21 -9.00 23.19
CA PHE A 227 5.63 -7.69 22.70
C PHE A 227 7.03 -7.81 22.10
N TYR A 228 7.24 -7.32 20.88
CA TYR A 228 8.55 -7.37 20.23
C TYR A 228 9.03 -5.98 19.79
N LEU A 229 10.35 -5.85 19.73
CA LEU A 229 11.08 -4.68 19.24
C LEU A 229 12.18 -5.16 18.29
N ALA A 230 12.29 -4.55 17.11
CA ALA A 230 13.26 -4.92 16.08
C ALA A 230 13.88 -3.69 15.41
N ASP A 231 15.19 -3.69 15.21
CA ASP A 231 15.91 -2.67 14.46
C ASP A 231 16.10 -3.10 13.00
N GLU A 232 15.47 -2.39 12.05
CA GLU A 232 15.53 -2.68 10.61
C GLU A 232 16.91 -2.38 9.97
N SER A 233 17.79 -1.65 10.67
CA SER A 233 19.19 -1.45 10.27
C SER A 233 20.11 -2.58 10.76
N GLY A 234 19.62 -3.46 11.65
CA GLY A 234 20.39 -4.56 12.21
C GLY A 234 21.33 -4.14 13.35
N ASN A 235 21.06 -3.02 14.03
CA ASN A 235 21.76 -2.66 15.26
C ASN A 235 21.44 -3.67 16.38
N ALA A 236 22.38 -3.89 17.31
CA ALA A 236 22.12 -4.75 18.47
C ALA A 236 21.22 -4.03 19.49
N LEU A 237 20.27 -4.76 20.07
CA LEU A 237 19.41 -4.30 21.15
C LEU A 237 19.94 -4.85 22.49
N SER A 238 19.81 -4.08 23.57
CA SER A 238 20.23 -4.53 24.91
C SER A 238 19.01 -4.96 25.74
N PRO A 239 18.78 -6.28 25.95
CA PRO A 239 17.79 -6.74 26.92
C PRO A 239 18.29 -6.46 28.34
N ASN A 240 17.37 -6.13 29.25
CA ASN A 240 17.67 -6.07 30.68
C ASN A 240 17.32 -7.41 31.34
N SER A 241 18.33 -8.16 31.78
CA SER A 241 18.17 -9.50 32.38
C SER A 241 17.61 -9.50 33.82
N HIS A 242 17.15 -8.35 34.31
CA HIS A 242 16.67 -8.13 35.67
C HIS A 242 15.36 -7.32 35.65
N ALA A 243 14.34 -7.86 34.98
CA ALA A 243 12.96 -7.56 35.35
C ALA A 243 12.67 -8.31 36.67
N ASP A 244 12.46 -7.57 37.75
CA ASP A 244 12.20 -8.13 39.08
C ASP A 244 10.70 -8.43 39.19
N GLU A 245 10.33 -9.70 39.43
CA GLU A 245 8.94 -10.19 39.47
C GLU A 245 8.03 -9.42 40.46
N ASN A 246 8.64 -8.67 41.39
CA ASN A 246 7.96 -7.90 42.42
C ASN A 246 7.86 -6.40 42.11
N ASN A 247 8.48 -5.91 41.03
CA ASN A 247 8.53 -4.48 40.73
C ASN A 247 7.47 -4.07 39.71
N VAL A 248 6.70 -3.03 40.07
CA VAL A 248 5.58 -2.49 39.29
C VAL A 248 6.04 -1.95 37.93
N ASP A 249 7.24 -1.36 37.88
CA ASP A 249 7.89 -0.85 36.68
C ASP A 249 9.13 -1.68 36.32
N SER A 250 9.11 -2.36 35.18
CA SER A 250 10.22 -3.17 34.68
C SER A 250 10.78 -2.65 33.36
N LEU A 251 12.03 -2.18 33.38
CA LEU A 251 12.81 -1.90 32.17
C LEU A 251 13.05 -3.22 31.41
N LEU A 252 12.52 -3.35 30.20
CA LEU A 252 12.66 -4.55 29.35
C LEU A 252 13.90 -4.47 28.44
N ALA A 253 14.07 -3.34 27.76
CA ALA A 253 15.09 -3.16 26.73
C ALA A 253 15.61 -1.73 26.67
N SER A 254 16.83 -1.56 26.17
CA SER A 254 17.42 -0.27 25.86
C SER A 254 18.33 -0.31 24.62
N GLY A 255 18.65 0.87 24.12
CA GLY A 255 19.60 1.07 23.02
C GLY A 255 19.80 2.54 22.72
N SER A 256 20.48 2.84 21.62
CA SER A 256 20.58 4.20 21.08
C SER A 256 20.62 4.14 19.56
N ARG A 257 20.05 5.16 18.90
CA ARG A 257 20.04 5.31 17.44
C ARG A 257 20.26 6.78 17.07
N ALA A 258 20.78 7.03 15.88
CA ALA A 258 21.11 8.38 15.40
C ALA A 258 19.88 9.28 15.16
N ASP A 259 18.68 8.72 15.09
CA ASP A 259 17.42 9.45 14.90
C ASP A 259 16.76 9.85 16.23
N VAL A 260 16.57 8.89 17.15
CA VAL A 260 15.85 9.12 18.43
C VAL A 260 16.76 9.30 19.66
N GLY A 261 18.08 9.15 19.51
CA GLY A 261 19.05 9.11 20.61
C GLY A 261 18.96 7.81 21.41
N ALA A 262 19.47 7.82 22.65
CA ALA A 262 19.21 6.72 23.60
C ALA A 262 17.72 6.60 23.95
N TRP A 263 17.27 5.36 24.05
CA TRP A 263 15.89 5.01 24.35
C TRP A 263 15.80 3.79 25.27
N GLN A 264 14.63 3.65 25.90
CA GLN A 264 14.26 2.55 26.79
C GLN A 264 12.83 2.11 26.51
N VAL A 265 12.55 0.82 26.70
CA VAL A 265 11.18 0.26 26.73
C VAL A 265 10.91 -0.33 28.11
N HIS A 266 9.83 0.11 28.72
CA HIS A 266 9.37 -0.28 30.05
C HIS A 266 8.02 -1.00 29.99
N LEU A 267 7.78 -1.89 30.95
CA LEU A 267 6.53 -2.60 31.20
C LEU A 267 6.00 -2.19 32.58
N ASN A 268 4.72 -1.81 32.66
CA ASN A 268 4.00 -1.58 33.91
C ASN A 268 2.72 -2.43 33.98
N SER A 269 2.40 -2.94 35.17
CA SER A 269 1.09 -3.54 35.47
C SER A 269 0.77 -3.47 36.97
N LYS A 270 -0.51 -3.62 37.29
CA LYS A 270 -1.00 -3.83 38.67
C LYS A 270 -1.14 -5.30 39.03
N GLU A 271 -1.14 -6.17 38.03
CA GLU A 271 -1.23 -7.62 38.20
C GLU A 271 0.18 -8.23 38.17
N THR A 272 0.37 -9.36 38.86
CA THR A 272 1.64 -10.10 38.78
C THR A 272 1.79 -10.72 37.39
N LEU A 273 2.84 -10.35 36.67
CA LEU A 273 3.15 -10.81 35.32
C LEU A 273 4.36 -11.76 35.34
N GLU A 274 4.24 -12.90 34.69
CA GLU A 274 5.37 -13.79 34.39
C GLU A 274 5.97 -13.35 33.04
N VAL A 275 7.25 -12.95 33.03
CA VAL A 275 7.91 -12.33 31.86
C VAL A 275 9.11 -13.16 31.43
N HIS A 276 9.10 -13.60 30.17
CA HIS A 276 10.19 -14.35 29.55
C HIS A 276 10.62 -13.71 28.22
N TYR A 277 11.85 -13.95 27.76
CA TYR A 277 12.36 -13.28 26.55
C TYR A 277 13.16 -14.16 25.58
N SER A 278 13.28 -13.67 24.35
CA SER A 278 14.16 -14.22 23.31
C SER A 278 14.74 -13.12 22.44
N GLY A 279 16.03 -13.25 22.09
CA GLY A 279 16.72 -12.31 21.22
C GLY A 279 17.23 -12.97 19.94
N PHE A 280 16.88 -12.43 18.77
CA PHE A 280 17.19 -13.00 17.46
C PHE A 280 18.05 -12.05 16.60
N ARG A 281 18.94 -12.61 15.78
CA ARG A 281 19.79 -11.93 14.80
C ARG A 281 19.31 -12.24 13.38
N THR A 282 18.38 -11.45 12.87
CA THR A 282 17.81 -11.67 11.52
C THR A 282 17.36 -10.39 10.81
N SER A 283 17.49 -10.37 9.48
CA SER A 283 16.92 -9.37 8.59
C SER A 283 15.48 -9.69 8.15
N TYR A 284 14.97 -10.88 8.48
CA TYR A 284 13.69 -11.40 7.99
C TYR A 284 12.56 -11.21 9.02
N ILE A 285 12.33 -9.96 9.45
CA ILE A 285 11.35 -9.59 10.50
C ILE A 285 9.92 -10.10 10.19
N HIS A 286 9.56 -10.30 8.92
CA HIS A 286 8.27 -10.85 8.51
C HIS A 286 8.06 -12.33 8.92
N ASN A 287 9.13 -13.08 9.20
CA ASN A 287 9.07 -14.49 9.65
C ASN A 287 9.13 -14.62 11.19
N LEU A 288 8.99 -13.52 11.95
CA LEU A 288 9.20 -13.53 13.40
C LEU A 288 8.24 -14.46 14.15
N SER A 289 7.00 -14.64 13.65
CA SER A 289 6.06 -15.63 14.22
C SER A 289 6.61 -17.06 14.19
N ASP A 290 7.29 -17.46 13.11
CA ASP A 290 7.82 -18.83 12.95
C ASP A 290 8.99 -19.10 13.91
N LEU A 291 9.83 -18.08 14.16
CA LEU A 291 10.93 -18.16 15.13
C LEU A 291 10.42 -18.33 16.56
N ILE A 292 9.44 -17.52 16.97
CA ILE A 292 8.83 -17.63 18.31
C ILE A 292 8.11 -18.98 18.47
N LEU A 293 7.43 -19.46 17.42
CA LEU A 293 6.80 -20.79 17.43
C LEU A 293 7.84 -21.93 17.49
N GLN A 294 9.04 -21.77 16.92
CA GLN A 294 10.12 -22.74 17.09
C GLN A 294 10.59 -22.78 18.54
N ASP A 295 10.93 -21.64 19.14
CA ASP A 295 11.43 -21.54 20.53
C ASP A 295 10.42 -22.10 21.53
N LEU A 296 9.14 -21.71 21.43
CA LEU A 296 8.05 -22.26 22.24
C LEU A 296 7.92 -23.78 22.05
N SER A 297 8.08 -24.28 20.82
CA SER A 297 8.04 -25.72 20.54
C SER A 297 9.24 -26.47 21.13
N GLU A 298 10.41 -25.84 21.21
CA GLU A 298 11.60 -26.42 21.86
C GLU A 298 11.46 -26.42 23.39
N GLN A 299 10.95 -25.33 23.98
CA GLN A 299 10.69 -25.24 25.42
C GLN A 299 9.61 -26.24 25.87
N VAL A 300 8.52 -26.40 25.12
CA VAL A 300 7.50 -27.42 25.40
C VAL A 300 8.07 -28.84 25.25
N ARG A 301 8.90 -29.12 24.24
CA ARG A 301 9.51 -30.45 24.05
C ARG A 301 10.53 -30.81 25.12
N ASN A 302 11.35 -29.86 25.54
CA ASN A 302 12.51 -30.11 26.40
C ASN A 302 12.17 -30.00 27.90
N PHE A 303 11.25 -29.10 28.27
CA PHE A 303 10.96 -28.76 29.67
C PHE A 303 9.47 -28.85 30.03
N GLY A 304 8.57 -29.05 29.05
CA GLY A 304 7.13 -29.14 29.27
C GLY A 304 6.45 -27.80 29.58
N ARG A 305 7.08 -26.68 29.24
CA ARG A 305 6.61 -25.32 29.58
C ARG A 305 6.34 -24.48 28.34
N LEU A 306 5.29 -23.65 28.39
CA LEU A 306 4.91 -22.72 27.32
C LEU A 306 5.46 -21.31 27.62
N GLN A 307 6.80 -21.23 27.69
CA GLN A 307 7.56 -20.01 27.93
C GLN A 307 8.68 -19.84 26.91
N LEU A 308 9.25 -18.64 26.82
CA LEU A 308 10.47 -18.39 26.08
C LEU A 308 11.72 -18.85 26.85
N PRO A 309 12.85 -19.13 26.17
CA PRO A 309 14.10 -19.64 26.75
C PRO A 309 14.91 -18.70 27.66
N ASP A 310 14.53 -17.42 27.79
CA ASP A 310 15.30 -16.38 28.51
C ASP A 310 16.74 -16.23 28.01
N SER A 311 16.90 -16.26 26.69
CA SER A 311 18.19 -16.23 26.01
C SER A 311 18.20 -15.29 24.81
N SER A 312 19.31 -14.58 24.59
CA SER A 312 19.54 -13.78 23.39
C SER A 312 20.70 -14.33 22.57
N GLU A 313 20.53 -14.39 21.25
CA GLU A 313 21.64 -14.50 20.32
C GLU A 313 22.61 -13.31 20.45
N ASN A 314 23.87 -13.54 20.09
CA ASN A 314 24.91 -12.50 20.10
C ASN A 314 24.53 -11.35 19.15
N SER A 315 24.51 -10.13 19.67
CA SER A 315 24.12 -8.93 18.93
C SER A 315 22.73 -9.00 18.29
N ALA A 316 21.77 -9.68 18.93
CA ALA A 316 20.38 -9.73 18.49
C ALA A 316 19.84 -8.33 18.12
N ASN A 317 19.25 -8.21 16.93
CA ASN A 317 18.59 -6.99 16.46
C ASN A 317 17.06 -7.04 16.63
N ILE A 318 16.54 -8.14 17.18
CA ILE A 318 15.15 -8.32 17.58
C ILE A 318 15.14 -8.83 19.02
N LEU A 319 14.29 -8.25 19.86
CA LEU A 319 13.93 -8.79 21.18
C LEU A 319 12.43 -9.05 21.21
N VAL A 320 12.04 -10.20 21.76
CA VAL A 320 10.65 -10.60 21.99
C VAL A 320 10.48 -10.87 23.48
N PHE A 321 9.46 -10.28 24.09
CA PHE A 321 9.09 -10.45 25.48
C PHE A 321 7.72 -11.12 25.54
N GLN A 322 7.69 -12.38 25.97
CA GLN A 322 6.46 -13.04 26.38
C GLN A 322 6.04 -12.48 27.75
N VAL A 323 4.78 -12.08 27.84
CA VAL A 323 4.09 -11.75 29.10
C VAL A 323 2.95 -12.75 29.28
N ALA A 324 2.97 -13.50 30.37
CA ALA A 324 1.95 -14.45 30.76
C ALA A 324 1.29 -14.01 32.07
N ALA A 325 -0.05 -13.91 32.07
CA ALA A 325 -0.83 -13.55 33.25
C ALA A 325 -2.25 -14.11 33.20
N LYS A 326 -2.89 -14.24 34.36
CA LYS A 326 -4.28 -14.71 34.47
C LYS A 326 -5.25 -13.65 33.96
N ILE A 327 -6.26 -14.07 33.21
CA ILE A 327 -7.28 -13.16 32.67
C ILE A 327 -8.35 -12.85 33.75
N PRO A 328 -8.79 -11.60 33.94
CA PRO A 328 -8.35 -10.38 33.25
C PRO A 328 -7.08 -9.75 33.84
N PHE A 329 -6.30 -9.09 32.98
CA PHE A 329 -5.15 -8.26 33.37
C PHE A 329 -4.95 -7.09 32.40
N ARG A 330 -4.18 -6.09 32.82
CA ARG A 330 -3.80 -4.94 31.99
C ARG A 330 -2.32 -4.65 32.12
N MET A 331 -1.67 -4.34 30.99
CA MET A 331 -0.28 -3.91 30.97
C MET A 331 -0.08 -2.68 30.09
N ASP A 332 0.84 -1.80 30.49
CA ASP A 332 1.29 -0.67 29.68
C ASP A 332 2.71 -0.95 29.21
N ILE A 333 2.96 -0.83 27.90
CA ILE A 333 4.31 -0.84 27.32
C ILE A 333 4.66 0.58 26.89
N THR A 334 5.72 1.15 27.46
CA THR A 334 6.08 2.56 27.29
C THR A 334 7.51 2.71 26.76
N PHE A 335 7.64 3.36 25.60
CA PHE A 335 8.90 3.74 24.98
C PHE A 335 9.25 5.18 25.35
N VAL A 336 10.42 5.38 25.94
CA VAL A 336 10.96 6.70 26.31
C VAL A 336 12.28 6.91 25.59
N SER A 337 12.40 8.06 24.91
CA SER A 337 13.54 8.52 24.12
C SER A 337 14.30 9.65 24.82
N GLY A 338 15.49 9.99 24.34
CA GLY A 338 16.33 11.05 24.93
C GLY A 338 16.96 10.68 26.28
N THR A 339 17.16 9.39 26.58
CA THR A 339 17.53 8.92 27.93
C THR A 339 19.01 9.09 28.31
N GLU A 340 19.82 9.75 27.47
CA GLU A 340 21.24 10.04 27.73
C GLU A 340 21.46 11.15 28.79
N GLY A 341 20.44 11.96 29.10
CA GLY A 341 20.52 13.01 30.11
C GLY A 341 20.30 12.51 31.55
N LYS A 342 21.25 12.77 32.45
CA LYS A 342 21.06 12.55 33.90
C LYS A 342 20.06 13.56 34.48
N GLY A 343 18.83 13.13 34.74
CA GLY A 343 17.83 13.93 35.45
C GLY A 343 16.47 13.26 35.55
N SER A 344 15.65 13.72 36.49
CA SER A 344 14.31 13.18 36.79
C SER A 344 13.26 13.40 35.69
N SER A 345 13.60 14.07 34.59
CA SER A 345 12.66 14.32 33.50
C SER A 345 12.23 13.04 32.80
N SER A 346 13.12 12.06 32.62
CA SER A 346 12.78 10.78 31.97
C SER A 346 11.88 9.92 32.85
N GLU A 347 12.10 9.92 34.16
CA GLU A 347 11.24 9.27 35.17
C GLU A 347 9.84 9.92 35.23
N GLN A 348 9.78 11.25 35.12
CA GLN A 348 8.50 11.99 35.03
C GLN A 348 7.75 11.72 33.72
N ARG A 349 8.44 11.62 32.57
CA ARG A 349 7.83 11.24 31.28
C ARG A 349 7.30 9.81 31.31
N LEU A 350 8.08 8.88 31.87
CA LEU A 350 7.68 7.49 32.08
C LEU A 350 6.42 7.40 32.95
N SER A 351 6.45 8.03 34.15
CA SER A 351 5.34 8.08 35.10
C SER A 351 4.06 8.68 34.50
N SER A 352 4.18 9.67 33.60
CA SER A 352 3.01 10.26 32.94
C SER A 352 2.42 9.38 31.84
N LEU A 353 3.21 8.45 31.28
CA LEU A 353 2.85 7.54 30.20
C LEU A 353 2.53 6.11 30.70
N GLN A 354 2.18 5.93 31.98
CA GLN A 354 1.77 4.64 32.54
C GLN A 354 0.54 4.76 33.46
N GLY A 355 -0.08 3.62 33.74
CA GLY A 355 -1.09 3.41 34.77
C GLY A 355 -2.29 4.35 34.69
N ALA A 356 -2.59 5.02 35.80
CA ALA A 356 -3.73 5.95 35.88
C ALA A 356 -3.52 7.21 35.02
N SER A 357 -2.28 7.67 34.84
CA SER A 357 -1.97 8.86 34.03
C SER A 357 -2.19 8.59 32.54
N LEU A 358 -1.69 7.46 32.03
CA LEU A 358 -1.96 7.01 30.66
C LEU A 358 -3.46 6.80 30.43
N SER A 359 -4.13 6.10 31.35
CA SER A 359 -5.58 5.83 31.28
C SER A 359 -6.40 7.13 31.21
N THR A 360 -5.99 8.18 31.91
CA THR A 360 -6.66 9.49 31.90
C THR A 360 -6.44 10.24 30.58
N GLN A 361 -5.21 10.25 30.05
CA GLN A 361 -4.92 10.88 28.75
C GLN A 361 -5.60 10.15 27.59
N LEU A 362 -5.69 8.81 27.62
CA LEU A 362 -6.45 8.03 26.65
C LEU A 362 -7.95 8.37 26.67
N GLN A 363 -8.54 8.61 27.85
CA GLN A 363 -9.93 9.06 27.97
C GLN A 363 -10.13 10.48 27.43
N GLN A 364 -9.19 11.41 27.70
CA GLN A 364 -9.21 12.74 27.11
C GLN A 364 -9.12 12.68 25.57
N LYS A 365 -8.20 11.89 25.02
CA LYS A 365 -8.02 11.73 23.57
C LYS A 365 -9.21 11.05 22.88
N GLN A 366 -9.90 10.14 23.56
CA GLN A 366 -11.18 9.61 23.11
C GLN A 366 -12.24 10.73 23.01
N ALA A 367 -12.36 11.60 24.02
CA ALA A 367 -13.28 12.74 23.99
C ALA A 367 -12.91 13.79 22.91
N GLU A 368 -11.62 14.05 22.68
CA GLU A 368 -11.13 14.90 21.58
C GLU A 368 -11.52 14.31 20.21
N PHE A 369 -11.32 13.01 19.99
CA PHE A 369 -11.74 12.30 18.78
C PHE A 369 -13.26 12.36 18.59
N ASP A 370 -14.04 12.10 19.65
CA ASP A 370 -15.49 12.09 19.60
C ASP A 370 -16.07 13.48 19.29
N SER A 371 -15.53 14.54 19.93
CA SER A 371 -15.91 15.93 19.66
C SER A 371 -15.59 16.33 18.23
N LYS A 372 -14.40 15.99 17.72
CA LYS A 372 -14.01 16.28 16.33
C LYS A 372 -14.87 15.51 15.32
N PHE A 373 -15.23 14.26 15.63
CA PHE A 373 -16.17 13.49 14.80
C PHE A 373 -17.54 14.16 14.72
N GLU A 374 -18.11 14.57 15.87
CA GLU A 374 -19.41 15.27 15.87
C GLU A 374 -19.34 16.59 15.10
N GLN A 375 -18.27 17.39 15.27
CA GLN A 375 -18.08 18.66 14.55
C GLN A 375 -18.02 18.51 13.03
N LEU A 376 -17.39 17.44 12.53
CA LEU A 376 -17.16 17.23 11.10
C LEU A 376 -18.30 16.51 10.37
N PHE A 377 -19.06 15.64 11.06
CA PHE A 377 -19.99 14.72 10.40
C PHE A 377 -21.44 14.77 10.90
N ASN A 378 -21.75 15.42 12.03
CA ASN A 378 -23.14 15.74 12.39
C ASN A 378 -23.53 17.09 11.73
N GLY A 379 -23.92 17.03 10.46
CA GLY A 379 -24.39 18.18 9.69
C GLY A 379 -25.79 18.66 10.10
N ALA A 380 -26.62 19.03 9.12
CA ALA A 380 -27.98 19.54 9.35
C ALA A 380 -28.91 18.55 10.10
N HIS A 381 -28.56 17.26 10.09
CA HIS A 381 -29.23 16.21 10.88
C HIS A 381 -28.17 15.42 11.65
N LYS A 382 -28.43 15.19 12.96
CA LYS A 382 -27.56 14.34 13.78
C LYS A 382 -27.71 12.88 13.37
N LEU A 383 -26.59 12.17 13.24
CA LEU A 383 -26.59 10.75 12.89
C LEU A 383 -27.29 9.89 13.97
N GLU A 384 -27.98 8.84 13.54
CA GLU A 384 -28.51 7.81 14.44
C GLU A 384 -27.36 7.11 15.19
N SER A 385 -27.66 6.49 16.34
CA SER A 385 -26.64 5.89 17.22
C SER A 385 -25.77 4.84 16.50
N ASP A 386 -26.39 3.88 15.81
CA ASP A 386 -25.68 2.86 15.06
C ASP A 386 -24.88 3.44 13.89
N SER A 387 -25.45 4.42 13.17
CA SER A 387 -24.75 5.14 12.10
C SER A 387 -23.54 5.94 12.62
N THR A 388 -23.62 6.46 13.84
CA THR A 388 -22.51 7.13 14.53
C THR A 388 -21.40 6.13 14.88
N ILE A 389 -21.74 4.94 15.38
CA ILE A 389 -20.78 3.87 15.70
C ILE A 389 -20.07 3.39 14.43
N VAL A 390 -20.82 3.14 13.35
CA VAL A 390 -20.29 2.70 12.05
C VAL A 390 -19.44 3.81 11.40
N GLY A 391 -19.88 5.06 11.50
CA GLY A 391 -19.13 6.23 11.03
C GLY A 391 -17.78 6.40 11.74
N LYS A 392 -17.77 6.33 13.08
CA LYS A 392 -16.52 6.37 13.88
C LYS A 392 -15.59 5.23 13.50
N ALA A 393 -16.11 4.01 13.37
CA ALA A 393 -15.31 2.86 12.92
C ALA A 393 -14.77 3.02 11.48
N ALA A 394 -15.51 3.67 10.58
CA ALA A 394 -15.08 3.93 9.21
C ALA A 394 -13.86 4.87 9.15
N ILE A 395 -13.93 6.04 9.80
CA ILE A 395 -12.80 6.98 9.85
C ILE A 395 -11.63 6.45 10.69
N ALA A 396 -11.91 5.76 11.81
CA ALA A 396 -10.86 5.21 12.67
C ALA A 396 -10.05 4.11 11.96
N ASN A 397 -10.70 3.20 11.20
CA ASN A 397 -9.98 2.18 10.44
C ASN A 397 -9.36 2.70 9.14
N MET A 398 -9.88 3.78 8.55
CA MET A 398 -9.18 4.51 7.47
C MET A 398 -7.84 5.05 7.99
N LEU A 399 -7.86 5.82 9.08
CA LEU A 399 -6.68 6.49 9.63
C LEU A 399 -5.70 5.49 10.28
N GLY A 400 -6.20 4.52 11.03
CA GLY A 400 -5.40 3.42 11.60
C GLY A 400 -5.06 2.32 10.59
N GLY A 401 -5.47 2.48 9.33
CA GLY A 401 -5.03 1.70 8.17
C GLY A 401 -3.88 2.35 7.40
N ILE A 402 -3.51 3.60 7.73
CA ILE A 402 -2.39 4.29 7.07
C ILE A 402 -1.07 3.58 7.42
N GLY A 403 -0.31 3.20 6.39
CA GLY A 403 0.99 2.56 6.50
C GLY A 403 2.12 3.43 5.98
N TYR A 404 3.34 3.08 6.36
CA TYR A 404 4.58 3.61 5.80
C TYR A 404 5.41 2.43 5.30
N PHE A 405 5.74 2.45 4.02
CA PHE A 405 6.41 1.37 3.31
C PHE A 405 7.69 1.87 2.65
N TYR A 406 8.74 1.06 2.68
CA TYR A 406 10.01 1.37 2.02
C TYR A 406 10.53 0.18 1.19
N GLY A 407 11.04 0.45 -0.01
CA GLY A 407 11.71 -0.55 -0.82
C GLY A 407 11.65 -0.27 -2.31
N GLN A 408 11.64 -1.34 -3.12
CA GLN A 408 11.66 -1.27 -4.58
C GLN A 408 10.54 -2.15 -5.15
N SER A 409 9.70 -1.56 -6.00
CA SER A 409 8.72 -2.27 -6.82
C SER A 409 9.42 -3.02 -7.98
N LYS A 410 8.90 -4.19 -8.34
CA LYS A 410 9.36 -4.99 -9.49
C LYS A 410 8.57 -4.58 -10.74
N ILE A 411 9.25 -4.24 -11.83
CA ILE A 411 8.63 -3.81 -13.09
C ILE A 411 8.90 -4.85 -14.18
N ALA A 412 7.86 -5.38 -14.81
CA ALA A 412 8.00 -6.42 -15.83
C ALA A 412 8.73 -5.89 -17.09
N TYR A 413 9.59 -6.73 -17.68
CA TYR A 413 10.12 -6.46 -19.02
C TYR A 413 9.04 -6.66 -20.10
N PRO A 414 9.05 -5.91 -21.22
CA PRO A 414 8.05 -6.06 -22.29
C PRO A 414 8.08 -7.42 -23.03
N HIS A 415 9.19 -8.15 -22.91
CA HIS A 415 9.37 -9.49 -23.48
C HIS A 415 9.99 -10.40 -22.40
N GLN A 416 9.65 -11.68 -22.41
CA GLN A 416 10.31 -12.67 -21.55
C GLN A 416 11.74 -12.92 -22.04
N HIS A 417 12.69 -12.92 -21.11
CA HIS A 417 14.08 -13.28 -21.37
C HIS A 417 14.38 -14.65 -20.75
N GLU A 418 14.73 -15.64 -21.57
CA GLU A 418 15.10 -16.96 -21.08
C GLU A 418 16.35 -16.88 -20.17
N GLY A 419 16.25 -17.42 -18.96
CA GLY A 419 17.37 -17.55 -18.02
C GLY A 419 17.56 -16.42 -16.99
N HIS A 420 16.75 -15.37 -16.99
CA HIS A 420 16.85 -14.26 -16.04
C HIS A 420 15.52 -13.88 -15.37
N ASP A 421 15.62 -13.12 -14.27
CA ASP A 421 14.47 -12.49 -13.62
C ASP A 421 13.74 -11.58 -14.63
N ASN A 422 12.47 -11.85 -14.91
CA ASN A 422 11.66 -11.14 -15.91
C ASN A 422 11.22 -9.72 -15.48
N TYR A 423 11.99 -9.07 -14.60
CA TYR A 423 11.68 -7.73 -14.07
C TYR A 423 12.94 -6.91 -13.76
N ILE A 424 12.79 -5.59 -13.83
CA ILE A 424 13.76 -4.59 -13.36
C ILE A 424 13.25 -3.91 -12.08
N ALA A 425 14.14 -3.53 -11.17
CA ALA A 425 13.78 -2.85 -9.93
C ALA A 425 13.64 -1.32 -10.11
N TYR A 426 12.61 -0.74 -9.50
CA TYR A 426 12.51 0.71 -9.27
C TYR A 426 13.65 1.23 -8.38
N TRP A 427 13.77 2.55 -8.24
CA TRP A 427 14.61 3.13 -7.19
C TRP A 427 14.06 2.76 -5.80
N PRO A 428 14.91 2.69 -4.76
CA PRO A 428 14.44 2.63 -3.38
C PRO A 428 13.59 3.88 -3.09
N ALA A 429 12.35 3.66 -2.69
CA ALA A 429 11.35 4.70 -2.52
C ALA A 429 10.50 4.46 -1.27
N GLU A 430 9.89 5.52 -0.78
CA GLU A 430 9.04 5.57 0.41
C GLU A 430 7.59 5.81 -0.02
N LEU A 431 6.63 5.24 0.70
CA LEU A 431 5.22 5.50 0.50
C LEU A 431 4.50 5.57 1.86
N TYR A 432 3.95 6.74 2.17
CA TYR A 432 2.99 6.95 3.24
C TYR A 432 1.59 6.98 2.60
N THR A 433 0.70 6.06 2.97
CA THR A 433 -0.58 5.85 2.25
C THR A 433 -1.62 5.13 3.10
N ALA A 434 -2.91 5.35 2.85
CA ALA A 434 -3.95 4.43 3.33
C ALA A 434 -3.90 3.10 2.54
N VAL A 435 -4.62 2.09 3.02
CA VAL A 435 -4.68 0.75 2.41
C VAL A 435 -6.12 0.26 2.30
N PRO A 436 -6.54 -0.44 1.23
CA PRO A 436 -7.94 -0.80 1.05
C PRO A 436 -8.50 -1.76 2.12
N SER A 437 -7.68 -2.73 2.57
CA SER A 437 -8.03 -3.71 3.61
C SER A 437 -6.78 -4.24 4.33
N ARG A 438 -6.77 -4.20 5.66
CA ARG A 438 -5.66 -4.70 6.50
C ARG A 438 -5.30 -6.19 6.30
N PRO A 439 -6.26 -7.15 6.27
CA PRO A 439 -5.91 -8.56 6.06
C PRO A 439 -5.50 -8.95 4.63
N PHE A 440 -6.08 -8.35 3.59
CA PHE A 440 -5.87 -8.76 2.18
C PHE A 440 -4.98 -7.83 1.37
N PHE A 441 -5.14 -6.51 1.57
CA PHE A 441 -4.56 -5.46 0.76
C PHE A 441 -3.75 -4.44 1.58
N PRO A 442 -2.85 -4.82 2.52
CA PRO A 442 -2.12 -3.86 3.36
C PRO A 442 -0.94 -3.23 2.63
N ARG A 443 -1.23 -2.51 1.55
CA ARG A 443 -0.28 -1.85 0.64
C ARG A 443 -1.00 -0.78 -0.18
N GLY A 444 -0.26 0.13 -0.81
CA GLY A 444 -0.84 1.20 -1.61
C GLY A 444 -1.43 0.70 -2.94
N PHE A 445 -2.65 1.14 -3.26
CA PHE A 445 -3.30 0.98 -4.56
C PHE A 445 -3.72 2.35 -5.12
N LEU A 446 -3.30 2.65 -6.35
CA LEU A 446 -3.32 4.02 -6.91
C LEU A 446 -4.75 4.57 -7.07
N TRP A 447 -5.67 3.78 -7.61
CA TRP A 447 -7.05 4.25 -7.83
C TRP A 447 -7.91 4.19 -6.55
N ASP A 448 -7.63 3.27 -5.63
CA ASP A 448 -8.27 3.23 -4.31
C ASP A 448 -7.95 4.51 -3.52
N GLU A 449 -6.70 4.98 -3.57
CA GLU A 449 -6.23 6.09 -2.73
C GLU A 449 -7.01 7.40 -3.00
N GLY A 450 -7.36 7.71 -4.25
CA GLY A 450 -8.21 8.88 -4.52
C GLY A 450 -9.58 8.83 -3.85
N PHE A 451 -10.12 7.63 -3.57
CA PHE A 451 -11.33 7.47 -2.75
C PHE A 451 -11.03 7.53 -1.24
N HIS A 452 -9.85 7.06 -0.80
CA HIS A 452 -9.40 7.23 0.59
C HIS A 452 -9.29 8.71 0.96
N GLN A 453 -8.66 9.49 0.08
CA GLN A 453 -8.34 10.88 0.32
C GLN A 453 -9.56 11.79 0.39
N LEU A 454 -10.66 11.48 -0.31
CA LEU A 454 -11.95 12.16 -0.13
C LEU A 454 -12.41 12.19 1.33
N LEU A 455 -12.16 11.11 2.09
CA LEU A 455 -12.48 11.07 3.53
C LEU A 455 -11.35 11.66 4.38
N ILE A 456 -10.08 11.37 4.06
CA ILE A 456 -8.94 11.79 4.89
C ILE A 456 -8.77 13.32 4.90
N TRP A 457 -8.93 14.04 3.77
CA TRP A 457 -8.76 15.50 3.76
C TRP A 457 -9.77 16.22 4.65
N ARG A 458 -11.00 15.68 4.74
CA ARG A 458 -12.08 16.18 5.62
C ARG A 458 -11.76 15.98 7.11
N TRP A 459 -10.80 15.13 7.47
CA TRP A 459 -10.33 14.95 8.85
C TRP A 459 -9.00 15.65 9.14
N ASP A 460 -7.99 15.49 8.28
CA ASP A 460 -6.69 16.14 8.42
C ASP A 460 -6.11 16.41 7.03
N LEU A 461 -6.21 17.67 6.61
CA LEU A 461 -5.76 18.14 5.31
C LEU A 461 -4.26 17.88 5.08
N ARG A 462 -3.42 18.08 6.10
CA ARG A 462 -1.97 17.90 5.95
C ARG A 462 -1.58 16.43 5.79
N ILE A 463 -2.24 15.51 6.51
CA ILE A 463 -2.07 14.06 6.25
C ILE A 463 -2.51 13.72 4.82
N SER A 464 -3.56 14.36 4.29
CA SER A 464 -4.01 14.12 2.92
C SER A 464 -3.00 14.58 1.86
N LEU A 465 -2.51 15.83 1.97
CA LEU A 465 -1.51 16.38 1.06
C LEU A 465 -0.19 15.58 1.13
N ASP A 466 0.20 15.12 2.32
CA ASP A 466 1.38 14.28 2.57
C ASP A 466 1.31 12.95 1.79
N ILE A 467 0.17 12.25 1.88
CA ILE A 467 -0.06 10.98 1.15
C ILE A 467 -0.11 11.21 -0.37
N VAL A 468 -0.88 12.21 -0.84
CA VAL A 468 -0.97 12.50 -2.29
C VAL A 468 0.41 12.88 -2.86
N GLY A 469 1.23 13.59 -2.09
CA GLY A 469 2.59 13.93 -2.49
C GLY A 469 3.51 12.71 -2.59
N HIS A 470 3.44 11.76 -1.65
CA HIS A 470 4.20 10.50 -1.74
C HIS A 470 3.88 9.75 -3.03
N TRP A 471 2.60 9.63 -3.39
CA TRP A 471 2.19 8.96 -4.63
C TRP A 471 2.73 9.63 -5.91
N LEU A 472 2.75 10.96 -5.96
CA LEU A 472 3.30 11.71 -7.08
C LEU A 472 4.85 11.68 -7.13
N ASP A 473 5.52 11.50 -5.98
CA ASP A 473 6.97 11.31 -5.90
C ASP A 473 7.43 9.89 -6.33
N LEU A 474 6.51 8.93 -6.47
CA LEU A 474 6.77 7.61 -7.09
C LEU A 474 6.73 7.61 -8.63
N MET A 475 6.51 8.77 -9.26
CA MET A 475 6.43 8.92 -10.71
C MET A 475 7.79 8.77 -11.41
N ASN A 476 7.84 8.07 -12.54
CA ASN A 476 9.02 7.99 -13.40
C ASN A 476 9.09 9.14 -14.44
N ILE A 477 10.21 9.25 -15.14
CA ILE A 477 10.45 10.27 -16.20
C ILE A 477 9.48 10.21 -17.40
N ASP A 478 8.68 9.14 -17.52
CA ASP A 478 7.64 8.99 -18.54
C ASP A 478 6.25 9.44 -18.04
N GLY A 479 6.11 9.83 -16.77
CA GLY A 479 4.84 10.21 -16.14
C GLY A 479 4.03 9.05 -15.55
N TRP A 480 4.58 7.83 -15.53
CA TRP A 480 3.89 6.63 -15.03
C TRP A 480 4.10 6.43 -13.52
N ILE A 481 3.05 5.95 -12.85
CA ILE A 481 3.05 5.49 -11.46
C ILE A 481 2.51 4.05 -11.46
N PRO A 482 3.23 3.06 -10.87
CA PRO A 482 2.71 1.70 -10.75
C PRO A 482 1.40 1.64 -9.95
N ARG A 483 0.42 0.87 -10.44
CA ARG A 483 -0.93 0.78 -9.85
C ARG A 483 -0.98 0.20 -8.44
N GLU A 484 -0.02 -0.64 -8.10
CA GLU A 484 0.04 -1.40 -6.83
C GLU A 484 1.47 -1.39 -6.30
N GLN A 485 1.66 -0.89 -5.08
CA GLN A 485 2.98 -0.54 -4.54
C GLN A 485 3.46 -1.56 -3.50
N ILE A 486 4.23 -2.54 -3.97
CA ILE A 486 4.65 -3.72 -3.21
C ILE A 486 6.07 -3.50 -2.67
N LEU A 487 6.19 -2.52 -1.77
CA LEU A 487 7.46 -2.05 -1.22
C LEU A 487 7.87 -2.82 0.04
N GLY A 488 9.12 -3.27 0.08
CA GLY A 488 9.68 -4.03 1.21
C GLY A 488 9.35 -5.53 1.17
N SER A 489 9.83 -6.28 2.16
CA SER A 489 9.57 -7.73 2.28
C SER A 489 8.23 -8.03 2.93
N GLU A 490 7.80 -7.23 3.93
CA GLU A 490 6.49 -7.38 4.59
C GLU A 490 5.32 -7.26 3.61
N ALA A 491 5.38 -6.33 2.64
CA ALA A 491 4.32 -6.20 1.64
C ALA A 491 4.29 -7.38 0.66
N ARG A 492 5.46 -7.89 0.24
CA ARG A 492 5.57 -9.02 -0.69
C ARG A 492 5.03 -10.33 -0.11
N SER A 493 5.18 -10.57 1.20
CA SER A 493 4.66 -11.79 1.82
C SER A 493 3.13 -11.92 1.79
N LYS A 494 2.42 -10.84 1.42
CA LYS A 494 0.97 -10.78 1.23
C LYS A 494 0.54 -10.73 -0.26
N VAL A 495 1.43 -11.03 -1.21
CA VAL A 495 1.13 -11.03 -2.65
C VAL A 495 1.66 -12.30 -3.33
N PRO A 496 0.81 -13.08 -4.03
CA PRO A 496 1.26 -14.19 -4.89
C PRO A 496 2.23 -13.70 -5.98
N GLU A 497 3.24 -14.50 -6.31
CA GLU A 497 4.38 -14.06 -7.13
C GLU A 497 3.97 -13.52 -8.51
N GLU A 498 2.90 -14.06 -9.10
CA GLU A 498 2.36 -13.66 -10.39
C GLU A 498 1.82 -12.22 -10.43
N PHE A 499 1.45 -11.63 -9.28
CA PHE A 499 0.93 -10.26 -9.18
C PHE A 499 2.00 -9.23 -8.75
N ILE A 500 3.21 -9.66 -8.39
CA ILE A 500 4.27 -8.74 -7.96
C ILE A 500 4.78 -7.84 -9.11
N PRO A 501 5.04 -8.35 -10.34
CA PRO A 501 5.52 -7.52 -11.45
C PRO A 501 4.47 -6.50 -11.91
N GLN A 502 4.83 -5.21 -11.88
CA GLN A 502 4.00 -4.11 -12.39
C GLN A 502 4.31 -3.83 -13.87
N TYR A 503 3.28 -3.51 -14.66
CA TYR A 503 3.38 -3.41 -16.12
C TYR A 503 3.29 -1.95 -16.60
N PRO A 504 4.37 -1.37 -17.20
CA PRO A 504 4.43 0.04 -17.62
C PRO A 504 3.41 0.47 -18.68
N SER A 505 2.82 -0.47 -19.41
CA SER A 505 1.73 -0.23 -20.36
C SER A 505 0.37 0.01 -19.71
N ASN A 506 0.22 -0.36 -18.44
CA ASN A 506 -1.06 -0.45 -17.77
C ASN A 506 -1.29 0.79 -16.91
N GLY A 507 -2.33 1.55 -17.25
CA GLY A 507 -2.81 2.65 -16.43
C GLY A 507 -3.68 2.17 -15.27
N ASN A 508 -4.15 3.12 -14.47
CA ASN A 508 -5.17 2.91 -13.44
C ASN A 508 -6.00 4.19 -13.27
N PRO A 509 -7.31 4.15 -12.93
CA PRO A 509 -8.13 5.36 -12.88
C PRO A 509 -7.46 6.46 -12.04
N PRO A 510 -7.28 7.69 -12.58
CA PRO A 510 -6.48 8.73 -11.94
C PRO A 510 -7.30 9.46 -10.86
N THR A 511 -7.78 8.70 -9.88
CA THR A 511 -8.74 9.14 -8.86
C THR A 511 -8.18 10.17 -7.89
N LEU A 512 -6.86 10.38 -7.83
CA LEU A 512 -6.26 11.50 -7.10
C LEU A 512 -6.81 12.86 -7.59
N PHE A 513 -7.29 12.96 -8.84
CA PHE A 513 -7.99 14.16 -9.32
C PHE A 513 -9.37 14.38 -8.65
N LEU A 514 -9.97 13.37 -7.99
CA LEU A 514 -11.17 13.57 -7.16
C LEU A 514 -10.87 14.45 -5.95
N VAL A 515 -9.81 14.14 -5.19
CA VAL A 515 -9.39 14.98 -4.06
C VAL A 515 -8.84 16.33 -4.54
N ILE A 516 -8.06 16.39 -5.61
CA ILE A 516 -7.58 17.68 -6.17
C ILE A 516 -8.76 18.59 -6.55
N ARG A 517 -9.83 18.04 -7.15
CA ARG A 517 -11.07 18.79 -7.42
C ARG A 517 -11.76 19.25 -6.13
N ASP A 518 -11.88 18.38 -5.12
CA ASP A 518 -12.45 18.76 -3.82
C ASP A 518 -11.67 19.92 -3.16
N LEU A 519 -10.34 19.88 -3.21
CA LEU A 519 -9.47 20.94 -2.68
C LEU A 519 -9.61 22.26 -3.46
N LEU A 520 -9.65 22.21 -4.80
CA LEU A 520 -9.91 23.40 -5.63
C LEU A 520 -11.29 24.01 -5.33
N ASN A 521 -12.34 23.18 -5.26
CA ASN A 521 -13.68 23.60 -4.88
C ASN A 521 -13.71 24.18 -3.45
N GLY A 522 -12.87 23.67 -2.54
CA GLY A 522 -12.73 24.17 -1.17
C GLY A 522 -12.11 25.55 -1.09
N ILE A 523 -11.08 25.83 -1.90
CA ILE A 523 -10.52 27.18 -2.06
C ILE A 523 -11.56 28.13 -2.65
N GLU A 524 -12.22 27.75 -3.76
CA GLU A 524 -13.25 28.60 -4.41
C GLU A 524 -14.44 28.93 -3.48
N ARG A 525 -14.74 28.04 -2.51
CA ARG A 525 -15.79 28.22 -1.50
C ARG A 525 -15.28 28.83 -0.18
N ASN A 526 -13.98 29.10 -0.04
CA ASN A 526 -13.33 29.60 1.18
C ASN A 526 -13.60 28.72 2.43
N ILE A 527 -13.54 27.39 2.29
CA ILE A 527 -13.75 26.47 3.43
C ILE A 527 -12.51 26.28 4.31
N PHE A 528 -11.35 26.65 3.80
CA PHE A 528 -10.05 26.48 4.44
C PHE A 528 -9.62 27.77 5.16
N THR A 529 -8.86 27.63 6.25
CA THR A 529 -8.19 28.79 6.87
C THR A 529 -7.10 29.37 5.96
N ASP A 530 -6.61 30.57 6.28
CA ASP A 530 -5.49 31.21 5.55
C ASP A 530 -4.23 30.33 5.48
N VAL A 531 -3.99 29.49 6.50
CA VAL A 531 -2.84 28.58 6.56
C VAL A 531 -3.08 27.42 5.60
N GLU A 532 -4.20 26.72 5.73
CA GLU A 532 -4.58 25.59 4.88
C GLU A 532 -4.70 25.98 3.41
N SER A 533 -5.22 27.18 3.12
CA SER A 533 -5.29 27.73 1.77
C SER A 533 -3.90 27.91 1.15
N ARG A 534 -2.91 28.36 1.93
CA ARG A 534 -1.50 28.45 1.47
C ARG A 534 -0.85 27.07 1.32
N ASP A 535 -1.13 26.15 2.23
CA ASP A 535 -0.59 24.78 2.17
C ASP A 535 -1.08 24.05 0.90
N VAL A 536 -2.38 24.14 0.58
CA VAL A 536 -2.95 23.59 -0.66
C VAL A 536 -2.42 24.32 -1.89
N THR A 537 -2.29 25.65 -1.84
CA THR A 537 -1.71 26.47 -2.93
C THR A 537 -0.30 25.99 -3.26
N SER A 538 0.62 26.00 -2.29
CA SER A 538 2.03 25.60 -2.46
C SER A 538 2.17 24.14 -2.90
N PHE A 539 1.30 23.26 -2.39
CA PHE A 539 1.21 21.88 -2.86
C PHE A 539 0.84 21.79 -4.35
N LEU A 540 -0.20 22.51 -4.79
CA LEU A 540 -0.66 22.49 -6.18
C LEU A 540 0.37 23.13 -7.14
N GLU A 541 1.11 24.15 -6.73
CA GLU A 541 2.24 24.71 -7.50
C GLU A 541 3.31 23.63 -7.75
N ARG A 542 3.77 22.97 -6.68
CA ARG A 542 4.81 21.93 -6.75
C ARG A 542 4.33 20.66 -7.46
N ALA A 543 3.05 20.31 -7.31
CA ALA A 543 2.45 19.14 -7.95
C ALA A 543 2.18 19.32 -9.44
N PHE A 544 1.98 20.55 -9.93
CA PHE A 544 1.47 20.83 -11.28
C PHE A 544 2.20 20.05 -12.38
N ILE A 545 3.54 20.13 -12.42
CA ILE A 545 4.34 19.49 -13.48
C ILE A 545 4.35 17.95 -13.42
N ARG A 546 4.04 17.36 -12.27
CA ARG A 546 3.82 15.90 -12.15
C ARG A 546 2.41 15.52 -12.60
N LEU A 547 1.40 16.29 -12.23
CA LEU A 547 0.02 16.09 -12.70
C LEU A 547 -0.10 16.28 -14.22
N GLU A 548 0.65 17.22 -14.79
CA GLU A 548 0.87 17.40 -16.22
C GLU A 548 1.50 16.17 -16.86
N ALA A 549 2.66 15.71 -16.35
CA ALA A 549 3.32 14.52 -16.86
C ALA A 549 2.44 13.26 -16.81
N TRP A 550 1.64 13.09 -15.75
CA TRP A 550 0.70 11.97 -15.62
C TRP A 550 -0.44 12.06 -16.65
N LEU A 551 -1.03 13.24 -16.85
CA LEU A 551 -2.05 13.45 -17.88
C LEU A 551 -1.47 13.19 -19.29
N GLN A 552 -0.24 13.66 -19.56
CA GLN A 552 0.40 13.42 -20.84
C GLN A 552 0.79 11.95 -21.03
N TRP A 553 1.16 11.22 -19.97
CA TRP A 553 1.35 9.76 -20.05
C TRP A 553 0.06 9.05 -20.53
N PHE A 554 -1.11 9.45 -20.04
CA PHE A 554 -2.39 8.92 -20.57
C PHE A 554 -2.65 9.35 -22.02
N ASN A 555 -2.42 10.60 -22.38
CA ASN A 555 -2.58 11.09 -23.76
C ASN A 555 -1.65 10.38 -24.76
N ILE A 556 -0.45 10.00 -24.32
CA ILE A 556 0.54 9.28 -25.16
C ILE A 556 0.22 7.78 -25.22
N THR A 557 -0.15 7.15 -24.10
CA THR A 557 -0.20 5.67 -24.00
C THR A 557 -1.58 5.04 -24.04
N GLN A 558 -2.68 5.79 -23.84
CA GLN A 558 -4.04 5.26 -23.76
C GLN A 558 -5.03 5.94 -24.74
N SER A 559 -4.55 6.79 -25.65
CA SER A 559 -5.39 7.44 -26.68
C SER A 559 -5.87 6.44 -27.73
N GLY A 560 -7.16 6.49 -28.06
CA GLY A 560 -7.76 5.68 -29.12
C GLY A 560 -7.57 6.27 -30.52
N LYS A 561 -7.88 5.48 -31.56
CA LYS A 561 -7.71 5.86 -32.98
C LYS A 561 -8.53 7.08 -33.42
N GLN A 562 -9.57 7.46 -32.67
CA GLN A 562 -10.37 8.64 -32.93
C GLN A 562 -10.02 9.77 -31.95
N LYS A 563 -9.95 11.01 -32.45
CA LYS A 563 -9.61 12.19 -31.66
C LYS A 563 -10.59 12.38 -30.49
N GLY A 564 -10.10 12.34 -29.26
CA GLY A 564 -10.92 12.46 -28.04
C GLY A 564 -11.54 11.14 -27.57
N SER A 565 -11.17 10.00 -28.17
CA SER A 565 -11.41 8.66 -27.64
C SER A 565 -10.19 8.14 -26.89
N TYR A 566 -10.41 7.27 -25.92
CA TYR A 566 -9.37 6.59 -25.14
C TYR A 566 -9.75 5.12 -24.94
N TYR A 567 -8.79 4.25 -24.68
CA TYR A 567 -9.03 2.85 -24.32
C TYR A 567 -7.97 2.31 -23.35
N TRP A 568 -8.31 1.24 -22.65
CA TRP A 568 -7.51 0.66 -21.58
C TRP A 568 -6.57 -0.39 -22.15
N HIS A 569 -5.27 -0.12 -22.12
CA HIS A 569 -4.25 -1.10 -22.50
C HIS A 569 -4.12 -2.23 -21.46
N GLY A 570 -3.56 -3.37 -21.88
CA GLY A 570 -3.32 -4.53 -21.02
C GLY A 570 -4.41 -5.62 -21.02
N ARG A 571 -5.43 -5.55 -21.90
CA ARG A 571 -6.41 -6.63 -22.09
C ARG A 571 -5.81 -7.80 -22.90
N ASP A 572 -6.04 -9.03 -22.48
CA ASP A 572 -5.61 -10.23 -23.23
C ASP A 572 -6.53 -10.48 -24.44
N ASN A 573 -5.99 -10.30 -25.66
CA ASN A 573 -6.71 -10.56 -26.91
C ASN A 573 -6.57 -12.00 -27.45
N LYS A 574 -5.81 -12.86 -26.77
CA LYS A 574 -5.55 -14.28 -27.10
C LYS A 574 -6.21 -15.26 -26.13
N THR A 575 -6.74 -14.81 -24.99
CA THR A 575 -7.33 -15.71 -23.97
C THR A 575 -8.39 -16.65 -24.54
N THR A 576 -8.19 -17.94 -24.27
CA THR A 576 -9.11 -19.04 -24.59
C THR A 576 -9.83 -19.58 -23.36
N ARG A 577 -9.58 -19.01 -22.16
CA ARG A 577 -10.15 -19.47 -20.88
C ARG A 577 -11.14 -18.48 -20.28
N GLU A 578 -11.09 -17.20 -20.66
CA GLU A 578 -12.00 -16.16 -20.17
C GLU A 578 -13.23 -15.98 -21.06
N LEU A 579 -14.41 -15.82 -20.46
CA LEU A 579 -15.66 -15.55 -21.18
C LEU A 579 -15.60 -14.19 -21.91
N ASN A 580 -15.21 -13.14 -21.18
CA ASN A 580 -14.91 -11.80 -21.68
C ASN A 580 -13.56 -11.36 -21.08
N PRO A 581 -12.57 -10.90 -21.88
CA PRO A 581 -11.23 -10.63 -21.35
C PRO A 581 -11.19 -9.52 -20.28
N LYS A 582 -10.51 -9.79 -19.17
CA LYS A 582 -10.36 -8.86 -18.04
C LYS A 582 -9.68 -7.54 -18.45
N THR A 583 -10.00 -6.48 -17.71
CA THR A 583 -9.52 -5.10 -17.92
C THR A 583 -8.96 -4.52 -16.61
N LEU A 584 -7.95 -5.19 -16.05
CA LEU A 584 -7.35 -4.90 -14.73
C LEU A 584 -6.83 -3.46 -14.59
N SER A 585 -6.40 -2.86 -15.70
CA SER A 585 -6.01 -1.46 -15.78
C SER A 585 -7.17 -0.52 -15.41
N SER A 586 -8.42 -0.87 -15.71
CA SER A 586 -9.57 -0.02 -15.40
C SER A 586 -10.05 -0.06 -13.94
N GLY A 587 -9.54 -0.97 -13.09
CA GLY A 587 -10.05 -1.20 -11.73
C GLY A 587 -11.40 -1.94 -11.66
N LEU A 588 -12.14 -2.03 -12.77
CA LEU A 588 -13.36 -2.82 -12.91
C LEU A 588 -13.05 -4.17 -13.61
N ASP A 589 -12.18 -4.97 -12.99
CA ASP A 589 -11.46 -6.12 -13.56
C ASP A 589 -12.23 -7.02 -14.54
N ASP A 590 -13.39 -7.57 -14.15
CA ASP A 590 -14.21 -8.45 -14.99
C ASP A 590 -15.43 -7.75 -15.62
N TYR A 591 -15.58 -6.42 -15.47
CA TYR A 591 -16.67 -5.69 -16.12
C TYR A 591 -16.58 -5.91 -17.64
N PRO A 592 -17.67 -6.36 -18.27
CA PRO A 592 -17.58 -6.86 -19.63
C PRO A 592 -17.45 -5.70 -20.64
N ARG A 593 -16.42 -5.78 -21.49
CA ARG A 593 -16.15 -4.82 -22.57
C ARG A 593 -16.19 -5.51 -23.93
N ALA A 594 -15.53 -5.01 -24.98
CA ALA A 594 -15.59 -5.67 -26.28
C ALA A 594 -15.04 -7.10 -26.17
N SER A 595 -15.73 -8.04 -26.84
CA SER A 595 -15.48 -9.47 -26.68
C SER A 595 -14.14 -9.93 -27.28
N HIS A 596 -13.57 -9.18 -28.22
CA HIS A 596 -12.34 -9.49 -28.92
C HIS A 596 -11.47 -8.23 -28.90
N PRO A 597 -10.65 -8.03 -27.84
CA PRO A 597 -9.97 -6.77 -27.58
C PRO A 597 -9.03 -6.36 -28.73
N ASN A 598 -9.10 -5.09 -29.13
CA ASN A 598 -8.21 -4.51 -30.12
C ASN A 598 -8.15 -2.98 -29.98
N GLU A 599 -7.25 -2.36 -30.74
CA GLU A 599 -7.02 -0.92 -30.77
C GLU A 599 -8.18 -0.09 -31.38
N ASP A 600 -9.29 -0.74 -31.77
CA ASP A 600 -10.51 -0.07 -32.24
C ASP A 600 -11.53 0.13 -31.09
N GLU A 601 -11.16 -0.28 -29.86
CA GLU A 601 -11.98 -0.02 -28.68
C GLU A 601 -12.05 1.47 -28.32
N ARG A 602 -13.18 1.89 -27.76
CA ARG A 602 -13.37 3.21 -27.12
C ARG A 602 -14.03 2.97 -25.77
N HIS A 603 -13.38 3.40 -24.68
CA HIS A 603 -13.85 3.19 -23.31
C HIS A 603 -14.38 4.48 -22.69
N VAL A 604 -15.67 4.51 -22.35
CA VAL A 604 -16.36 5.75 -21.93
C VAL A 604 -15.93 6.21 -20.53
N ASP A 605 -15.61 5.28 -19.64
CA ASP A 605 -15.09 5.56 -18.30
C ASP A 605 -13.75 6.28 -18.35
N LEU A 606 -12.81 5.82 -19.17
CA LEU A 606 -11.51 6.47 -19.33
C LEU A 606 -11.65 7.87 -19.96
N ARG A 607 -12.52 8.05 -20.96
CA ARG A 607 -12.83 9.39 -21.51
C ARG A 607 -13.35 10.35 -20.44
N CYS A 608 -14.16 9.87 -19.50
CA CYS A 608 -14.67 10.68 -18.39
C CYS A 608 -13.58 10.99 -17.33
N TRP A 609 -12.70 10.03 -17.02
CA TRP A 609 -11.53 10.28 -16.16
C TRP A 609 -10.58 11.33 -16.75
N MET A 610 -10.34 11.29 -18.06
CA MET A 610 -9.49 12.27 -18.74
C MET A 610 -10.11 13.67 -18.76
N LEU A 611 -11.45 13.79 -18.82
CA LEU A 611 -12.13 15.07 -18.63
C LEU A 611 -11.97 15.60 -17.19
N LEU A 612 -12.10 14.75 -16.16
CA LEU A 612 -11.87 15.17 -14.77
C LEU A 612 -10.46 15.72 -14.59
N ALA A 613 -9.45 14.97 -15.04
CA ALA A 613 -8.04 15.36 -14.95
C ALA A 613 -7.75 16.66 -15.71
N ALA A 614 -8.24 16.80 -16.96
CA ALA A 614 -8.08 18.02 -17.75
C ALA A 614 -8.79 19.23 -17.11
N ASN A 615 -9.95 19.05 -16.47
CA ASN A 615 -10.65 20.10 -15.73
C ASN A 615 -9.84 20.57 -14.52
N CYS A 616 -9.32 19.64 -13.70
CA CYS A 616 -8.45 19.98 -12.58
C CYS A 616 -7.24 20.79 -13.03
N MET A 617 -6.52 20.33 -14.07
CA MET A 617 -5.38 21.05 -14.62
C MET A 617 -5.75 22.44 -15.15
N GLN A 618 -6.89 22.57 -15.85
CA GLN A 618 -7.38 23.87 -16.30
C GLN A 618 -7.69 24.82 -15.13
N SER A 619 -8.30 24.33 -14.05
CA SER A 619 -8.55 25.15 -12.85
C SER A 619 -7.26 25.55 -12.13
N ILE A 620 -6.28 24.64 -12.02
CA ILE A 620 -4.97 24.98 -11.43
C ILE A 620 -4.25 26.04 -12.28
N SER A 621 -4.21 25.91 -13.61
CA SER A 621 -3.64 26.94 -14.49
C SER A 621 -4.44 28.25 -14.51
N LYS A 622 -5.74 28.24 -14.18
CA LYS A 622 -6.53 29.47 -14.00
C LYS A 622 -6.21 30.17 -12.68
N PHE A 623 -5.87 29.41 -11.64
CA PHE A 623 -5.54 29.91 -10.31
C PHE A 623 -4.15 30.58 -10.32
N PHE A 624 -3.13 29.94 -10.91
CA PHE A 624 -1.76 30.46 -11.00
C PHE A 624 -1.50 31.47 -12.15
N LYS A 625 -2.49 32.30 -12.48
CA LYS A 625 -2.49 33.20 -13.66
C LYS A 625 -1.41 34.31 -13.69
N ASN A 626 -0.57 34.41 -12.67
CA ASN A 626 0.56 35.35 -12.61
C ASN A 626 1.93 34.68 -12.91
N GLY A 627 1.96 33.38 -13.26
CA GLY A 627 3.17 32.67 -13.69
C GLY A 627 3.03 32.06 -15.10
N ASP A 628 4.15 31.66 -15.71
CA ASP A 628 4.29 31.23 -17.11
C ASP A 628 3.65 29.86 -17.48
N ILE A 629 2.61 29.43 -16.77
CA ILE A 629 1.97 28.11 -16.94
C ILE A 629 1.01 28.12 -18.16
N PRO A 630 1.17 27.23 -19.17
CA PRO A 630 0.46 27.29 -20.45
C PRO A 630 -1.00 26.76 -20.40
N GLY A 631 -1.87 27.42 -19.63
CA GLY A 631 -3.29 27.03 -19.44
C GLY A 631 -4.19 26.95 -20.68
N LYS A 632 -3.72 27.32 -21.87
CA LYS A 632 -4.49 27.28 -23.14
C LYS A 632 -4.72 25.87 -23.68
N GLU A 633 -3.79 24.95 -23.43
CA GLU A 633 -3.88 23.59 -23.96
C GLU A 633 -4.95 22.78 -23.21
N TYR A 634 -4.92 22.82 -21.88
CA TYR A 634 -5.94 22.24 -21.01
C TYR A 634 -7.36 22.73 -21.36
N ALA A 635 -7.53 24.01 -21.67
CA ALA A 635 -8.83 24.54 -22.08
C ALA A 635 -9.34 23.94 -23.40
N SER A 636 -8.43 23.56 -24.30
CA SER A 636 -8.76 22.90 -25.57
C SER A 636 -9.12 21.42 -25.36
N THR A 637 -8.40 20.72 -24.47
CA THR A 637 -8.70 19.34 -24.07
C THR A 637 -10.01 19.24 -23.31
N VAL A 638 -10.27 20.14 -22.34
CA VAL A 638 -11.56 20.24 -21.65
C VAL A 638 -12.69 20.42 -22.65
N LYS A 639 -12.59 21.40 -23.57
CA LYS A 639 -13.63 21.63 -24.59
C LYS A 639 -13.89 20.41 -25.47
N LEU A 640 -12.85 19.64 -25.84
CA LEU A 640 -12.98 18.43 -26.65
C LEU A 640 -13.66 17.28 -25.89
N LEU A 641 -13.35 17.11 -24.61
CA LEU A 641 -13.88 15.99 -23.81
C LEU A 641 -15.22 16.32 -23.13
N SER A 642 -15.52 17.60 -22.90
CA SER A 642 -16.84 18.08 -22.46
C SER A 642 -17.83 18.25 -23.62
N ASP A 643 -17.41 18.04 -24.88
CA ASP A 643 -18.30 18.06 -26.03
C ASP A 643 -19.31 16.90 -25.91
N PHE A 644 -20.58 17.29 -25.73
CA PHE A 644 -21.69 16.39 -25.45
C PHE A 644 -22.13 15.64 -26.71
N GLU A 645 -22.14 16.29 -27.87
CA GLU A 645 -22.52 15.64 -29.13
C GLU A 645 -21.43 14.68 -29.61
N LEU A 646 -20.15 15.02 -29.43
CA LEU A 646 -19.04 14.10 -29.69
C LEU A 646 -19.05 12.89 -28.74
N LEU A 647 -19.45 13.09 -27.48
CA LEU A 647 -19.68 11.99 -26.53
C LEU A 647 -20.85 11.10 -27.00
N ASN A 648 -21.95 11.70 -27.44
CA ASN A 648 -23.11 10.97 -27.94
C ASN A 648 -22.77 10.14 -29.19
N GLU A 649 -22.09 10.73 -30.18
CA GLU A 649 -21.63 10.05 -31.41
C GLU A 649 -20.76 8.81 -31.10
N MET A 650 -19.89 8.90 -30.08
CA MET A 650 -18.98 7.81 -29.74
C MET A 650 -19.62 6.72 -28.87
N HIS A 651 -20.60 7.03 -28.03
CA HIS A 651 -20.96 6.16 -26.90
C HIS A 651 -22.45 5.99 -26.62
N LEU A 652 -23.35 6.84 -27.11
CA LEU A 652 -24.78 6.77 -26.78
C LEU A 652 -25.52 5.75 -27.66
N ASP A 653 -26.31 4.86 -27.05
CA ASP A 653 -27.46 4.25 -27.74
C ASP A 653 -28.66 5.20 -27.64
N PRO A 654 -29.16 5.77 -28.76
CA PRO A 654 -30.33 6.64 -28.74
C PRO A 654 -31.62 5.89 -28.37
N THR A 655 -31.64 4.56 -28.40
CA THR A 655 -32.83 3.74 -28.07
C THR A 655 -33.05 3.65 -26.57
N SER A 656 -32.02 3.33 -25.79
CA SER A 656 -32.12 3.21 -24.33
C SER A 656 -31.67 4.46 -23.57
N GLY A 657 -31.05 5.44 -24.24
CA GLY A 657 -30.42 6.61 -23.59
C GLY A 657 -29.23 6.22 -22.69
N ALA A 658 -28.59 5.08 -22.95
CA ALA A 658 -27.45 4.58 -22.18
C ALA A 658 -26.13 4.78 -22.94
N TYR A 659 -25.06 5.04 -22.19
CA TYR A 659 -23.72 5.07 -22.75
C TYR A 659 -23.07 3.68 -22.70
N PHE A 660 -22.28 3.35 -23.72
CA PHE A 660 -21.60 2.07 -23.86
C PHE A 660 -20.17 2.25 -24.37
N ASP A 661 -19.30 1.31 -24.00
CA ASP A 661 -18.03 1.12 -24.71
C ASP A 661 -18.29 0.72 -26.17
N PHE A 662 -17.36 1.03 -27.06
CA PHE A 662 -17.38 0.58 -28.45
C PHE A 662 -16.22 -0.38 -28.71
N GLY A 663 -16.39 -1.37 -29.58
CA GLY A 663 -15.29 -2.22 -30.04
C GLY A 663 -15.74 -3.47 -30.77
N ASN A 664 -14.79 -4.38 -31.03
CA ASN A 664 -15.03 -5.62 -31.75
C ASN A 664 -15.75 -6.68 -30.87
N HIS A 665 -17.07 -6.72 -30.97
CA HIS A 665 -17.94 -7.37 -29.99
C HIS A 665 -18.92 -8.40 -30.60
N THR A 666 -19.21 -9.46 -29.84
CA THR A 666 -20.42 -10.29 -29.94
C THR A 666 -20.84 -10.83 -28.58
N GLU A 667 -22.16 -10.87 -28.35
CA GLU A 667 -22.81 -11.52 -27.20
C GLU A 667 -22.80 -13.05 -27.28
N GLN A 668 -22.54 -13.60 -28.46
CA GLN A 668 -22.60 -15.04 -28.71
C GLN A 668 -21.30 -15.74 -28.27
N VAL A 669 -20.94 -15.57 -26.99
CA VAL A 669 -19.78 -16.19 -26.34
C VAL A 669 -20.22 -17.09 -25.18
N ARG A 670 -19.56 -18.25 -25.04
CA ARG A 670 -19.79 -19.19 -23.94
C ARG A 670 -18.49 -19.82 -23.45
N LEU A 671 -18.53 -20.36 -22.24
CA LEU A 671 -17.54 -21.33 -21.76
C LEU A 671 -18.08 -22.74 -22.01
N SER A 672 -17.20 -23.65 -22.42
CA SER A 672 -17.51 -25.03 -22.80
C SER A 672 -16.46 -25.99 -22.24
N TRP A 673 -16.87 -27.16 -21.76
CA TRP A 673 -15.90 -28.17 -21.34
C TRP A 673 -15.33 -28.90 -22.56
N LYS A 674 -14.00 -28.91 -22.69
CA LYS A 674 -13.28 -29.65 -23.73
C LYS A 674 -12.30 -30.63 -23.11
N GLU A 675 -12.11 -31.77 -23.74
CA GLU A 675 -11.07 -32.73 -23.38
C GLU A 675 -9.78 -32.35 -24.09
N VAL A 676 -8.70 -32.24 -23.32
CA VAL A 676 -7.35 -31.90 -23.75
C VAL A 676 -6.44 -33.02 -23.30
N ARG A 677 -5.59 -33.54 -24.19
CA ARG A 677 -4.54 -34.49 -23.78
C ARG A 677 -3.44 -33.70 -23.07
N GLY A 678 -3.20 -34.02 -21.80
CA GLY A 678 -2.02 -33.53 -21.09
C GLY A 678 -0.74 -34.18 -21.61
N GLU A 679 0.40 -33.63 -21.20
CA GLU A 679 1.74 -34.09 -21.60
C GLU A 679 1.95 -35.57 -21.27
N ASN A 680 1.47 -36.02 -20.10
CA ASN A 680 1.49 -37.42 -19.65
C ASN A 680 0.39 -38.30 -20.31
N HIS A 681 -0.13 -37.92 -21.49
CA HIS A 681 -1.21 -38.56 -22.26
C HIS A 681 -2.58 -38.75 -21.56
N HIS A 682 -2.72 -38.46 -20.27
CA HIS A 682 -4.00 -38.44 -19.58
C HIS A 682 -4.95 -37.38 -20.18
N LEU A 683 -6.24 -37.72 -20.28
CA LEU A 683 -7.29 -36.78 -20.66
C LEU A 683 -7.60 -35.87 -19.47
N LYS A 684 -7.36 -34.57 -19.64
CA LYS A 684 -7.78 -33.50 -18.73
C LYS A 684 -8.99 -32.80 -19.34
N ARG A 685 -9.98 -32.44 -18.53
CA ARG A 685 -11.03 -31.50 -18.95
C ARG A 685 -10.62 -30.08 -18.60
N GLU A 686 -10.74 -29.17 -19.56
CA GLU A 686 -10.56 -27.74 -19.34
C GLU A 686 -11.79 -26.96 -19.79
N LEU A 687 -12.04 -25.83 -19.13
CA LEU A 687 -13.14 -24.92 -19.47
C LEU A 687 -12.65 -23.88 -20.49
N VAL A 688 -13.08 -24.04 -21.74
CA VAL A 688 -12.59 -23.29 -22.91
C VAL A 688 -13.69 -22.42 -23.51
N ARG A 689 -13.32 -21.19 -23.83
CA ARG A 689 -14.13 -20.16 -24.50
C ARG A 689 -14.48 -20.56 -25.93
N GLU A 690 -15.72 -20.30 -26.33
CA GLU A 690 -16.19 -20.38 -27.71
C GLU A 690 -16.93 -19.11 -28.10
N ALA A 691 -16.64 -18.58 -29.30
CA ALA A 691 -17.45 -17.58 -29.97
C ALA A 691 -18.28 -18.27 -31.07
N LEU A 692 -19.60 -18.09 -31.04
CA LEU A 692 -20.56 -18.74 -31.94
C LEU A 692 -21.00 -17.83 -33.10
N GLU A 693 -20.74 -16.52 -32.99
CA GLU A 693 -20.87 -15.53 -34.07
C GLU A 693 -19.49 -14.89 -34.32
N ARG A 694 -19.21 -14.46 -35.56
CA ARG A 694 -18.07 -13.57 -35.83
C ARG A 694 -18.34 -12.20 -35.18
N PRO A 695 -17.40 -11.64 -34.39
CA PRO A 695 -17.57 -10.32 -33.80
C PRO A 695 -17.56 -9.21 -34.87
N LYS A 696 -18.12 -8.06 -34.51
CA LYS A 696 -18.28 -6.87 -35.37
C LYS A 696 -17.99 -5.63 -34.52
N LEU A 697 -17.52 -4.54 -35.13
CA LEU A 697 -17.43 -3.23 -34.46
C LEU A 697 -18.85 -2.72 -34.15
N ARG A 698 -19.15 -2.53 -32.86
CA ARG A 698 -20.44 -2.02 -32.35
C ARG A 698 -20.30 -1.46 -30.93
N LEU A 699 -21.32 -0.75 -30.46
CA LEU A 699 -21.52 -0.51 -29.03
C LEU A 699 -21.69 -1.85 -28.29
N VAL A 700 -21.14 -1.92 -27.09
CA VAL A 700 -21.12 -3.11 -26.22
C VAL A 700 -22.33 -3.02 -25.27
N PRO A 701 -23.37 -3.87 -25.42
CA PRO A 701 -24.70 -3.66 -24.81
C PRO A 701 -24.75 -4.09 -23.34
N HIS A 702 -23.99 -3.40 -22.48
CA HIS A 702 -23.76 -3.78 -21.09
C HIS A 702 -24.01 -2.62 -20.14
N ILE A 703 -25.27 -2.44 -19.75
CA ILE A 703 -25.71 -1.43 -18.79
C ILE A 703 -25.16 -1.78 -17.41
N GLY A 704 -24.48 -0.83 -16.77
CA GLY A 704 -23.83 -0.98 -15.47
C GLY A 704 -23.07 0.29 -15.11
N TYR A 705 -22.12 0.21 -14.17
CA TYR A 705 -21.37 1.39 -13.73
C TYR A 705 -20.66 2.13 -14.87
N VAL A 706 -20.09 1.42 -15.86
CA VAL A 706 -19.43 2.05 -17.02
C VAL A 706 -20.39 2.95 -17.80
N SER A 707 -21.65 2.54 -17.97
CA SER A 707 -22.69 3.34 -18.62
C SER A 707 -23.07 4.62 -17.86
N LEU A 708 -22.80 4.68 -16.56
CA LEU A 708 -23.10 5.84 -15.72
C LEU A 708 -21.95 6.86 -15.65
N PHE A 709 -20.79 6.63 -16.27
CA PHE A 709 -19.66 7.56 -16.14
C PHE A 709 -19.95 9.00 -16.59
N PRO A 710 -20.67 9.25 -17.71
CA PRO A 710 -21.10 10.61 -18.05
C PRO A 710 -22.02 11.28 -17.03
N PHE A 711 -22.86 10.49 -16.35
CA PHE A 711 -23.72 10.96 -15.27
C PHE A 711 -22.89 11.26 -14.01
N MET A 712 -22.04 10.33 -13.56
CA MET A 712 -21.12 10.50 -12.42
C MET A 712 -20.14 11.66 -12.62
N GLY A 713 -19.70 11.88 -13.86
CA GLY A 713 -18.85 13.01 -14.26
C GLY A 713 -19.59 14.34 -14.39
N LYS A 714 -20.91 14.38 -14.16
CA LYS A 714 -21.76 15.58 -14.28
C LYS A 714 -21.70 16.23 -15.68
N ILE A 715 -21.51 15.41 -16.72
CA ILE A 715 -21.30 15.86 -18.12
C ILE A 715 -22.64 16.16 -18.83
N ILE A 716 -23.71 15.47 -18.44
CA ILE A 716 -25.01 15.54 -19.11
C ILE A 716 -25.70 16.88 -18.77
N PRO A 717 -26.21 17.66 -19.75
CA PRO A 717 -26.91 18.90 -19.48
C PRO A 717 -28.16 18.71 -18.60
N PRO A 718 -28.46 19.61 -17.63
CA PRO A 718 -29.58 19.45 -16.68
C PRO A 718 -30.99 19.44 -17.31
N ASP A 719 -31.10 19.82 -18.57
CA ASP A 719 -32.30 19.89 -19.42
C ASP A 719 -32.34 18.81 -20.52
N SER A 720 -31.32 17.95 -20.60
CA SER A 720 -31.24 16.90 -21.62
C SER A 720 -32.22 15.76 -21.34
N TRP A 721 -32.92 15.28 -22.38
CA TRP A 721 -33.74 14.06 -22.32
C TRP A 721 -32.92 12.81 -21.92
N ILE A 722 -31.60 12.82 -22.14
CA ILE A 722 -30.69 11.74 -21.74
C ILE A 722 -30.56 11.70 -20.21
N LEU A 723 -30.68 12.83 -19.51
CA LEU A 723 -30.68 12.86 -18.04
C LEU A 723 -31.89 12.11 -17.47
N GLU A 724 -33.08 12.32 -18.04
CA GLU A 724 -34.29 11.56 -17.66
C GLU A 724 -34.05 10.05 -17.81
N LYS A 725 -33.47 9.62 -18.94
CA LYS A 725 -33.20 8.20 -19.21
C LYS A 725 -32.12 7.61 -18.29
N GLN A 726 -31.12 8.39 -17.88
CA GLN A 726 -30.16 7.96 -16.86
C GLN A 726 -30.85 7.80 -15.48
N LEU A 727 -31.72 8.73 -15.09
CA LEU A 727 -32.51 8.61 -13.86
C LEU A 727 -33.45 7.38 -13.90
N ASP A 728 -34.08 7.09 -15.04
CA ASP A 728 -34.90 5.88 -15.26
C ASP A 728 -34.08 4.57 -15.15
N LEU A 729 -32.86 4.55 -15.72
CA LEU A 729 -31.96 3.39 -15.63
C LEU A 729 -31.47 3.14 -14.20
N ILE A 730 -31.23 4.23 -13.44
CA ILE A 730 -30.84 4.19 -12.03
C ILE A 730 -32.01 3.75 -11.15
N SER A 731 -33.21 4.32 -11.33
CA SER A 731 -34.40 4.06 -10.50
C SER A 731 -34.98 2.64 -10.69
N ASN A 732 -34.76 2.02 -11.85
CA ASN A 732 -35.37 0.75 -12.21
C ASN A 732 -34.77 -0.47 -11.47
N GLY A 733 -35.54 -1.04 -10.53
CA GLY A 733 -35.19 -2.24 -9.76
C GLY A 733 -35.04 -3.53 -10.56
N SER A 734 -35.52 -3.58 -11.81
CA SER A 734 -35.26 -4.66 -12.76
C SER A 734 -33.92 -4.49 -13.51
N ILE A 735 -33.29 -3.32 -13.42
CA ILE A 735 -31.98 -3.02 -14.02
C ILE A 735 -30.95 -2.86 -12.90
N LEU A 736 -30.73 -1.64 -12.38
CA LEU A 736 -29.66 -1.32 -11.43
C LEU A 736 -30.10 -1.31 -9.96
N TRP A 737 -31.27 -0.79 -9.62
CA TRP A 737 -31.64 -0.55 -8.21
C TRP A 737 -31.80 -1.84 -7.38
N THR A 738 -31.38 -1.78 -6.11
CA THR A 738 -31.61 -2.81 -5.09
C THR A 738 -31.99 -2.17 -3.75
N ASN A 739 -32.53 -2.96 -2.81
CA ASN A 739 -32.82 -2.53 -1.43
C ASN A 739 -31.55 -2.24 -0.58
N TYR A 740 -30.37 -2.28 -1.21
CA TYR A 740 -29.03 -2.27 -0.63
C TYR A 740 -28.04 -1.37 -1.41
N GLY A 741 -28.50 -0.59 -2.39
CA GLY A 741 -27.66 0.19 -3.33
C GLY A 741 -27.78 -0.25 -4.81
N LEU A 742 -26.96 0.31 -5.70
CA LEU A 742 -26.94 0.03 -7.14
C LEU A 742 -26.00 -1.12 -7.52
N ARG A 743 -26.41 -1.96 -8.47
CA ARG A 743 -25.60 -3.05 -9.04
C ARG A 743 -24.50 -2.54 -9.96
N SER A 744 -23.34 -3.19 -9.91
CA SER A 744 -22.25 -3.01 -10.87
C SER A 744 -22.66 -3.29 -12.32
N LEU A 745 -23.52 -4.29 -12.54
CA LEU A 745 -24.03 -4.67 -13.86
C LEU A 745 -25.52 -5.00 -13.79
N ALA A 746 -26.28 -4.58 -14.80
CA ALA A 746 -27.71 -4.78 -14.90
C ALA A 746 -28.08 -6.27 -15.08
N LYS A 747 -29.26 -6.66 -14.54
CA LYS A 747 -29.83 -8.02 -14.73
C LYS A 747 -30.07 -8.38 -16.20
N THR A 748 -30.16 -7.39 -17.08
CA THR A 748 -30.38 -7.53 -18.53
C THR A 748 -29.12 -7.89 -19.32
N SER A 749 -27.92 -7.74 -18.75
CA SER A 749 -26.68 -8.16 -19.42
C SER A 749 -26.62 -9.68 -19.59
N SER A 750 -26.24 -10.12 -20.79
CA SER A 750 -26.04 -11.55 -21.10
C SER A 750 -25.01 -12.25 -20.21
N VAL A 751 -24.13 -11.50 -19.52
CA VAL A 751 -23.11 -12.02 -18.60
C VAL A 751 -23.32 -11.64 -17.13
N TYR A 752 -24.51 -11.12 -16.78
CA TYR A 752 -24.90 -10.86 -15.39
C TYR A 752 -24.69 -12.10 -14.50
N MET A 753 -23.89 -11.93 -13.43
CA MET A 753 -23.47 -12.97 -12.50
C MET A 753 -22.81 -14.23 -13.13
N LYS A 754 -22.29 -14.15 -14.37
CA LYS A 754 -21.48 -15.22 -14.96
C LYS A 754 -20.01 -15.12 -14.54
N ARG A 755 -19.49 -16.22 -13.97
CA ARG A 755 -18.05 -16.44 -13.73
C ARG A 755 -17.24 -16.21 -15.01
N ASN A 756 -16.01 -15.70 -14.90
CA ASN A 756 -15.21 -15.40 -16.08
C ASN A 756 -14.37 -16.58 -16.58
N THR A 757 -13.86 -17.40 -15.67
CA THR A 757 -13.14 -18.66 -15.96
C THR A 757 -13.79 -19.79 -15.16
N GLU A 758 -13.10 -20.91 -14.97
CA GLU A 758 -13.52 -21.93 -13.99
C GLU A 758 -13.46 -21.38 -12.56
N HIS A 759 -12.45 -20.57 -12.24
CA HIS A 759 -12.12 -20.17 -10.87
C HIS A 759 -12.43 -18.70 -10.55
N ASP A 760 -12.54 -17.81 -11.54
CA ASP A 760 -12.92 -16.39 -11.36
C ASP A 760 -14.45 -16.23 -11.14
N PRO A 761 -14.97 -15.98 -9.93
CA PRO A 761 -16.38 -15.64 -9.72
C PRO A 761 -16.71 -14.26 -10.31
N PRO A 762 -18.01 -13.93 -10.54
CA PRO A 762 -18.42 -12.59 -10.96
C PRO A 762 -18.10 -11.54 -9.88
N TYR A 763 -17.41 -10.46 -10.26
CA TYR A 763 -16.89 -9.43 -9.35
C TYR A 763 -17.59 -8.08 -9.56
N TRP A 764 -17.40 -7.46 -10.72
CA TRP A 764 -18.08 -6.26 -11.23
C TRP A 764 -19.30 -6.61 -12.12
N ARG A 765 -19.83 -7.84 -11.99
CA ARG A 765 -20.92 -8.40 -12.82
C ARG A 765 -22.28 -8.50 -12.10
N GLY A 766 -22.52 -7.67 -11.10
CA GLY A 766 -23.78 -7.64 -10.36
C GLY A 766 -23.72 -7.18 -8.89
N PRO A 767 -22.66 -7.46 -8.11
CA PRO A 767 -22.48 -6.96 -6.73
C PRO A 767 -22.46 -5.43 -6.63
N ILE A 768 -22.63 -4.92 -5.42
CA ILE A 768 -22.76 -3.49 -5.07
C ILE A 768 -21.44 -3.00 -4.46
N TRP A 769 -20.94 -1.85 -4.90
CA TRP A 769 -19.61 -1.32 -4.57
C TRP A 769 -19.71 0.17 -4.18
N MET A 770 -19.06 0.58 -3.10
CA MET A 770 -19.34 1.89 -2.49
C MET A 770 -18.78 3.09 -3.28
N ASN A 771 -17.58 2.97 -3.85
CA ASN A 771 -16.96 4.00 -4.69
C ASN A 771 -17.90 4.51 -5.80
N MET A 772 -18.47 3.60 -6.60
CA MET A 772 -19.36 3.95 -7.71
C MET A 772 -20.73 4.44 -7.22
N ASN A 773 -21.23 3.88 -6.12
CA ASN A 773 -22.48 4.37 -5.51
C ASN A 773 -22.32 5.80 -4.96
N TYR A 774 -21.19 6.13 -4.32
CA TYR A 774 -20.87 7.49 -3.86
C TYR A 774 -20.79 8.49 -5.03
N LEU A 775 -20.16 8.12 -6.15
CA LEU A 775 -20.09 8.98 -7.34
C LEU A 775 -21.47 9.20 -7.98
N VAL A 776 -22.33 8.17 -8.05
CA VAL A 776 -23.72 8.33 -8.50
C VAL A 776 -24.52 9.22 -7.55
N LEU A 777 -24.33 9.11 -6.23
CA LEU A 777 -24.99 9.97 -5.24
C LEU A 777 -24.52 11.44 -5.32
N SER A 778 -23.22 11.70 -5.50
CA SER A 778 -22.69 13.05 -5.77
C SER A 778 -23.32 13.69 -7.02
N ALA A 779 -23.51 12.90 -8.09
CA ALA A 779 -24.20 13.36 -9.29
C ALA A 779 -25.71 13.57 -9.07
N LEU A 780 -26.42 12.67 -8.39
CA LEU A 780 -27.85 12.83 -8.06
C LEU A 780 -28.11 14.05 -7.18
N HIS A 781 -27.27 14.29 -6.18
CA HIS A 781 -27.32 15.47 -5.32
C HIS A 781 -27.10 16.74 -6.14
N HIS A 782 -26.09 16.77 -7.03
CA HIS A 782 -25.88 17.88 -7.95
C HIS A 782 -27.10 18.14 -8.86
N TYR A 783 -27.59 17.11 -9.57
CA TYR A 783 -28.74 17.26 -10.46
C TYR A 783 -30.05 17.60 -9.74
N SER A 784 -30.18 17.27 -8.44
CA SER A 784 -31.30 17.74 -7.61
C SER A 784 -31.31 19.26 -7.39
N GLN A 785 -30.15 19.91 -7.49
CA GLN A 785 -29.98 21.36 -7.31
C GLN A 785 -30.01 22.12 -8.64
N VAL A 786 -29.49 21.53 -9.72
CA VAL A 786 -29.28 22.24 -11.00
C VAL A 786 -30.29 21.92 -12.11
N SER A 787 -31.12 20.88 -12.00
CA SER A 787 -32.17 20.60 -12.99
C SER A 787 -33.53 21.16 -12.56
N PRO A 788 -34.11 22.17 -13.25
CA PRO A 788 -35.41 22.73 -12.89
C PRO A 788 -36.59 21.75 -13.08
N GLN A 789 -36.42 20.77 -13.97
CA GLN A 789 -37.49 19.81 -14.32
C GLN A 789 -37.32 18.47 -13.60
N LEU A 790 -36.09 17.95 -13.52
CA LEU A 790 -35.80 16.61 -12.97
C LEU A 790 -35.26 16.66 -11.54
N GLY A 791 -35.05 17.85 -10.96
CA GLY A 791 -34.40 18.00 -9.64
C GLY A 791 -35.10 17.21 -8.52
N SER A 792 -36.43 17.29 -8.45
CA SER A 792 -37.23 16.52 -7.48
C SER A 792 -37.18 15.00 -7.70
N TYR A 793 -37.07 14.54 -8.94
CA TYR A 793 -36.93 13.11 -9.27
C TYR A 793 -35.52 12.61 -8.88
N SER A 794 -34.49 13.40 -9.18
CA SER A 794 -33.11 13.16 -8.76
C SER A 794 -32.98 13.12 -7.22
N SER A 795 -33.65 14.01 -6.50
CA SER A 795 -33.73 14.03 -5.03
C SER A 795 -34.41 12.77 -4.46
N LEU A 796 -35.53 12.34 -5.04
CA LEU A 796 -36.23 11.12 -4.62
C LEU A 796 -35.35 9.86 -4.81
N ILE A 797 -34.66 9.78 -5.95
CA ILE A 797 -33.71 8.70 -6.27
C ILE A 797 -32.52 8.73 -5.30
N PHE A 798 -31.94 9.89 -5.04
CA PHE A 798 -30.87 10.12 -4.07
C PHE A 798 -31.24 9.58 -2.67
N CYS A 799 -32.33 10.07 -2.08
CA CYS A 799 -32.76 9.66 -0.73
C CYS A 799 -32.98 8.15 -0.63
N GLY A 800 -33.62 7.54 -1.63
CA GLY A 800 -33.88 6.09 -1.63
C GLY A 800 -32.61 5.23 -1.73
N ILE A 801 -31.58 5.69 -2.44
CA ILE A 801 -30.28 5.01 -2.53
C ILE A 801 -29.48 5.21 -1.25
N CYS A 802 -29.40 6.43 -0.70
CA CYS A 802 -28.73 6.74 0.57
C CYS A 802 -29.26 5.85 1.71
N VAL A 803 -30.58 5.83 1.94
CA VAL A 803 -31.21 5.01 2.99
C VAL A 803 -30.95 3.52 2.75
N SER A 804 -30.99 3.05 1.50
CA SER A 804 -30.74 1.65 1.16
C SER A 804 -29.30 1.22 1.44
N LEU A 805 -28.31 2.05 1.11
CA LEU A 805 -26.88 1.79 1.36
C LEU A 805 -26.55 1.87 2.85
N CYS A 806 -26.86 2.98 3.51
CA CYS A 806 -26.48 3.21 4.90
C CYS A 806 -27.05 2.13 5.83
N ARG A 807 -28.36 1.82 5.69
CA ARG A 807 -29.00 0.72 6.43
C ARG A 807 -28.31 -0.62 6.18
N ASN A 808 -27.95 -0.93 4.94
CA ASN A 808 -27.31 -2.21 4.62
C ASN A 808 -25.89 -2.31 5.20
N VAL A 809 -25.09 -1.25 5.12
CA VAL A 809 -23.74 -1.23 5.68
C VAL A 809 -23.79 -1.33 7.21
N VAL A 810 -24.66 -0.55 7.87
CA VAL A 810 -24.87 -0.61 9.32
C VAL A 810 -25.32 -2.01 9.75
N GLN A 811 -26.29 -2.60 9.05
CA GLN A 811 -26.76 -3.96 9.34
C GLN A 811 -25.64 -5.00 9.21
N ASN A 812 -24.78 -4.90 8.18
CA ASN A 812 -23.65 -5.82 8.04
C ASN A 812 -22.59 -5.60 9.13
N TYR A 813 -22.26 -4.35 9.46
CA TYR A 813 -21.30 -4.05 10.53
C TYR A 813 -21.81 -4.56 11.89
N ASN A 814 -23.08 -4.35 12.23
CA ASN A 814 -23.68 -4.86 13.46
C ASN A 814 -23.76 -6.40 13.49
N GLN A 815 -23.92 -7.06 12.34
CA GLN A 815 -24.00 -8.52 12.24
C GLN A 815 -22.65 -9.23 12.17
N THR A 816 -21.59 -8.56 11.69
CA THR A 816 -20.29 -9.21 11.43
C THR A 816 -19.09 -8.51 12.06
N GLY A 817 -19.24 -7.34 12.67
CA GLY A 817 -18.14 -6.53 13.20
C GLY A 817 -17.25 -5.84 12.14
N PHE A 818 -17.61 -5.88 10.85
CA PHE A 818 -16.73 -5.47 9.74
C PHE A 818 -17.44 -4.66 8.66
N LEU A 819 -16.68 -3.74 8.04
CA LEU A 819 -16.98 -3.18 6.73
C LEU A 819 -16.40 -4.08 5.63
N TRP A 820 -17.13 -4.19 4.52
CA TRP A 820 -16.85 -5.12 3.42
C TRP A 820 -16.58 -4.40 2.10
N GLU A 821 -15.76 -5.01 1.25
CA GLU A 821 -15.38 -4.52 -0.08
C GLU A 821 -16.59 -4.25 -0.97
N GLN A 822 -17.55 -5.18 -0.96
CA GLN A 822 -18.72 -5.24 -1.83
C GLN A 822 -19.89 -5.95 -1.13
N TYR A 823 -21.12 -5.76 -1.62
CA TYR A 823 -22.35 -6.29 -1.03
C TYR A 823 -23.20 -7.08 -2.03
N ASP A 824 -23.85 -8.16 -1.56
CA ASP A 824 -24.69 -9.03 -2.38
C ASP A 824 -25.98 -8.33 -2.83
N GLN A 825 -26.20 -8.33 -4.15
CA GLN A 825 -27.28 -7.59 -4.80
C GLN A 825 -28.69 -8.22 -4.72
N ARG A 826 -28.83 -9.31 -3.94
CA ARG A 826 -30.09 -10.01 -3.65
C ARG A 826 -30.37 -10.10 -2.14
N LYS A 827 -29.35 -10.13 -1.29
CA LYS A 827 -29.46 -10.32 0.16
C LYS A 827 -28.81 -9.23 1.02
N GLY A 828 -28.08 -8.29 0.43
CA GLY A 828 -27.36 -7.23 1.14
C GLY A 828 -26.07 -7.68 1.86
N LYS A 829 -25.85 -8.99 2.06
CA LYS A 829 -24.69 -9.51 2.80
C LYS A 829 -23.36 -9.08 2.17
N GLY A 830 -22.44 -8.59 3.00
CA GLY A 830 -21.05 -8.29 2.67
C GLY A 830 -20.30 -9.49 2.08
N LYS A 831 -19.38 -9.19 1.16
CA LYS A 831 -18.60 -10.12 0.34
C LYS A 831 -17.23 -9.52 0.03
N GLY A 832 -16.33 -10.37 -0.44
CA GLY A 832 -14.96 -9.97 -0.75
C GLY A 832 -14.14 -9.77 0.51
N ALA A 833 -13.16 -8.87 0.46
CA ALA A 833 -12.32 -8.55 1.61
C ALA A 833 -13.13 -7.90 2.77
N ARG A 834 -12.78 -8.25 4.01
CA ARG A 834 -13.27 -7.62 5.25
C ARG A 834 -12.24 -6.64 5.84
N LEU A 835 -12.68 -5.83 6.82
CA LEU A 835 -12.02 -4.57 7.19
C LEU A 835 -11.69 -3.74 5.93
N PHE A 836 -12.60 -3.73 4.96
CA PHE A 836 -12.41 -2.92 3.77
C PHE A 836 -12.80 -1.49 4.12
N THR A 837 -11.85 -0.75 4.68
CA THR A 837 -12.01 0.66 5.06
C THR A 837 -11.34 1.60 4.08
N GLY A 838 -11.07 1.11 2.86
CA GLY A 838 -10.93 1.94 1.67
C GLY A 838 -12.26 2.59 1.25
N TRP A 839 -12.68 2.47 -0.01
CA TRP A 839 -13.90 3.15 -0.50
C TRP A 839 -15.19 2.87 0.29
N THR A 840 -15.31 1.77 1.03
CA THR A 840 -16.52 1.52 1.84
C THR A 840 -16.63 2.47 3.02
N ALA A 841 -15.54 3.09 3.47
CA ALA A 841 -15.57 4.17 4.45
C ALA A 841 -16.27 5.45 3.93
N LEU A 842 -16.44 5.61 2.60
CA LEU A 842 -17.27 6.68 2.02
C LEU A 842 -18.74 6.63 2.48
N VAL A 843 -19.19 5.53 3.11
CA VAL A 843 -20.48 5.48 3.80
C VAL A 843 -20.65 6.63 4.80
N LEU A 844 -19.57 7.08 5.46
CA LEU A 844 -19.60 8.23 6.37
C LEU A 844 -19.90 9.54 5.62
N LEU A 845 -19.34 9.72 4.41
CA LEU A 845 -19.64 10.89 3.58
C LEU A 845 -21.07 10.84 3.03
N ILE A 846 -21.61 9.64 2.77
CA ILE A 846 -23.02 9.45 2.38
C ILE A 846 -23.95 9.77 3.57
N MET A 847 -23.62 9.29 4.77
CA MET A 847 -24.37 9.54 6.01
C MET A 847 -24.41 11.03 6.38
N GLY A 848 -23.29 11.76 6.20
CA GLY A 848 -23.21 13.21 6.42
C GLY A 848 -23.58 14.07 5.20
N GLU A 849 -24.07 13.46 4.11
CA GLU A 849 -24.38 14.09 2.81
C GLU A 849 -23.27 15.02 2.25
N ALA A 850 -22.01 14.70 2.53
CA ALA A 850 -20.86 15.58 2.36
C ALA A 850 -20.27 15.58 0.93
N TYR A 851 -21.10 15.85 -0.09
CA TYR A 851 -20.71 15.77 -1.51
C TYR A 851 -20.06 17.05 -2.09
N THR A 852 -19.38 16.85 -3.21
CA THR A 852 -18.68 17.84 -4.04
C THR A 852 -19.01 17.64 -5.52
#